data_AF-A0A9N8JJM0-F1
#
_entry.id   AF-A0A9N8JJM0-F1
#
_cell.length_a   1.000
_cell.length_b   1.000
_cell.length_c   1.000
_cell.angle_alpha   90.00
_cell.angle_beta   90.00
_cell.angle_gamma   90.00
#
_symmetry.space_group_name_H-M   'P 1'
#
loop_
_entity.id
_entity.type
_entity.pdbx_description
1 polymer ?
#
loop_
_entity_poly.entity_id
_entity_poly.type
_entity_poly.pdbx_seq_one_letter_code
_entity_poly.pdbx_strand_id
1 'polypeptide(L)'
;MFLSPSSSHRQMVFVILLLCLLVVIDSMFFPSFRRVALFALPVAVANSQATTAASSAVASPLSSTSSGTIASYTLPASIDYGANLIPNVEDPEAKDAQVMCPGYKASNVEHNKYGFTATLNLAGQACNVYGTDVDVLNLTVAYQSAHRLAVEISPAHITAENASWYILPSEQVYKPEQSDEDTEDIDLQFVWSNDPTFSFAVLRKSTGDVLYSTEGTVLVYEDQFIEFVSTLPENYNLEGLGERLHGLRLGDNLTATMYAADNGNPVDRNLYGTHPFYLDTRYYEKDPETSALTLLTGNASTNASYISYSHGVYLRNAHGQEPILNAGNITYRTLGGSIDLYFFDGPTPAEVTKQYQAEAIGLPAMQQYWAFGYHQCRWGYKNWTMMQDVVNNFAKFSIPLETIWNNDPNTFPYDQGKQFIDGLHNNNQHYVTIVDSAIYIPNPDNATDAYSVYSMGHDMDVFMKNPDGSEYIGAVWPSFTVFPDWQAVNSTQWWTESLMKWYQNVQVDGIWIDMSEVSSFCVGSCGSDSLHLNPVHPPFALPGEPGSVDYGYPEGFNVTNSTEAAAASSASAAQASSNSATQVSSSTSTQPYLRTTPTAGVRNVNHPPYVINNQLGDLGVHAVVPNATHSTGVEEYDVHNLFGYEILNATYIALTQTIKAKRPFIIGRSTFAGAGQFAGHWGGDNYATWESMYFSIPQALDFSLFGMPMFGADTCGFSGNSDEELCNRWMQMSAFFSFYRNHNTLGDNSQEPYIWGSVIDASKKAMQIRYSLLPYIYTLFHSAHTTGSTFLRAMAWEFPNDPSLASADRQFMLGPSLLITPVLLPGVTTVNGVFPGSKDGVVWYDWYNQTAVPATPGANVTMDAPLGHINVHIRGGSVLPQQEAGLTTTVSRNTPWSVIAALSAEGTATGSLYVDDGENIIQNSTLYVDFTAENQRLYASARGLWQEKNALANITVLGVQNAPKNVSLDGMALMSGVNYNATSKVLKVTGLQNATSSGAWAKDWVLEW
;
A
#
# COMPACT_ATOMS: atom_id res chain seq x y z
N MET A 1 6.13 -57.49 -18.58
CA MET A 1 6.60 -58.44 -19.61
C MET A 1 5.64 -58.35 -20.78
N PHE A 2 5.94 -57.93 -22.00
CA PHE A 2 7.14 -57.49 -22.74
C PHE A 2 6.60 -56.43 -23.75
N LEU A 3 7.09 -55.17 -23.76
CA LEU A 3 8.27 -54.65 -24.49
C LEU A 3 7.96 -54.49 -26.01
N SER A 4 8.03 -53.33 -26.70
CA SER A 4 9.08 -52.27 -26.79
C SER A 4 10.49 -52.86 -27.04
N PRO A 5 11.54 -52.20 -27.59
CA PRO A 5 11.75 -50.76 -27.75
C PRO A 5 12.51 -50.32 -29.05
N SER A 6 12.45 -49.03 -29.40
CA SER A 6 13.52 -48.00 -29.37
C SER A 6 14.53 -47.94 -30.52
N SER A 7 14.87 -46.71 -30.95
CA SER A 7 16.25 -46.17 -30.93
C SER A 7 16.34 -44.71 -31.45
N SER A 8 16.83 -43.82 -30.57
CA SER A 8 17.87 -42.76 -30.73
C SER A 8 18.07 -41.95 -32.03
N HIS A 9 17.80 -40.64 -31.91
CA HIS A 9 18.72 -39.47 -31.98
C HIS A 9 19.58 -39.11 -33.23
N ARG A 10 19.34 -37.84 -33.66
CA ARG A 10 20.23 -36.81 -34.24
C ARG A 10 20.74 -37.00 -35.67
N GLN A 11 20.28 -36.20 -36.64
CA GLN A 11 20.72 -34.83 -36.95
C GLN A 11 20.16 -34.35 -38.32
N MET A 12 19.85 -33.05 -38.36
CA MET A 12 20.01 -32.12 -39.50
C MET A 12 19.00 -32.05 -40.67
N VAL A 13 18.68 -30.78 -40.94
CA VAL A 13 18.12 -30.14 -42.15
C VAL A 13 16.60 -30.24 -42.30
N PHE A 14 15.90 -29.11 -42.29
CA PHE A 14 15.06 -28.66 -43.42
C PHE A 14 14.48 -27.26 -43.16
N VAL A 15 14.83 -26.34 -44.06
CA VAL A 15 14.12 -25.09 -44.33
C VAL A 15 13.19 -25.35 -45.52
N ILE A 16 12.09 -24.59 -45.59
CA ILE A 16 11.12 -24.45 -46.68
C ILE A 16 9.92 -25.42 -46.62
N LEU A 17 8.84 -24.98 -45.95
CA LEU A 17 7.58 -24.56 -46.59
C LEU A 17 6.59 -24.10 -45.52
N LEU A 18 6.59 -22.79 -45.25
CA LEU A 18 5.59 -22.10 -44.43
C LEU A 18 4.74 -21.24 -45.37
N LEU A 19 3.54 -21.72 -45.71
CA LEU A 19 2.41 -20.92 -46.20
C LEU A 19 1.18 -21.81 -46.20
N CYS A 20 0.12 -21.33 -45.52
CA CYS A 20 -1.18 -21.96 -45.27
C CYS A 20 -1.29 -22.85 -44.02
N LEU A 21 -1.24 -22.23 -42.83
CA LEU A 21 -2.30 -22.33 -41.79
C LEU A 21 -1.93 -21.42 -40.62
N LEU A 22 -2.55 -20.25 -40.51
CA LEU A 22 -2.55 -19.41 -39.31
C LEU A 22 -3.84 -18.57 -39.32
N VAL A 23 -4.89 -19.16 -38.77
CA VAL A 23 -6.00 -18.47 -38.11
C VAL A 23 -6.14 -19.21 -36.78
N VAL A 24 -6.23 -18.44 -35.70
CA VAL A 24 -6.31 -18.84 -34.28
C VAL A 24 -4.96 -19.09 -33.60
N ILE A 25 -4.68 -18.19 -32.65
CA ILE A 25 -3.68 -18.14 -31.56
C ILE A 25 -2.75 -16.94 -31.75
N ASP A 26 -3.19 -15.81 -31.20
CA ASP A 26 -2.39 -14.62 -30.94
C ASP A 26 -2.88 -14.06 -29.60
N SER A 27 -2.05 -14.14 -28.54
CA SER A 27 -2.04 -13.29 -27.35
C SER A 27 -1.35 -13.99 -26.17
N MET A 28 -0.02 -13.93 -26.14
CA MET A 28 0.79 -13.88 -24.92
C MET A 28 2.23 -13.53 -25.34
N PHE A 29 2.87 -12.66 -24.57
CA PHE A 29 4.24 -12.14 -24.67
C PHE A 29 4.46 -10.79 -25.38
N PHE A 30 4.99 -9.86 -24.57
CA PHE A 30 5.53 -8.53 -24.88
C PHE A 30 6.56 -8.52 -26.02
N PRO A 31 6.79 -7.36 -26.65
CA PRO A 31 8.13 -7.05 -27.11
C PRO A 31 8.64 -5.68 -26.61
N SER A 32 9.80 -5.77 -25.95
CA SER A 32 10.85 -4.77 -25.79
C SER A 32 11.05 -3.83 -27.00
N PHE A 33 11.14 -2.53 -26.76
CA PHE A 33 11.53 -1.54 -27.78
C PHE A 33 13.00 -1.09 -27.62
N ARG A 34 13.84 -1.46 -28.59
CA ARG A 34 15.09 -0.76 -28.94
C ARG A 34 14.87 0.04 -30.23
N ARG A 35 15.35 1.29 -30.22
CA ARG A 35 15.37 2.28 -31.32
C ARG A 35 15.93 1.75 -32.64
N VAL A 36 15.32 2.14 -33.77
CA VAL A 36 16.03 2.52 -35.01
C VAL A 36 15.23 3.61 -35.75
N ALA A 37 15.91 4.72 -36.05
CA ALA A 37 15.44 5.83 -36.88
C ALA A 37 15.70 5.56 -38.37
N LEU A 38 14.80 5.99 -39.27
CA LEU A 38 15.18 6.30 -40.67
C LEU A 38 14.14 7.19 -41.40
N PHE A 39 14.61 8.39 -41.75
CA PHE A 39 14.38 9.22 -42.95
C PHE A 39 13.00 9.27 -43.65
N ALA A 40 12.43 10.48 -43.70
CA ALA A 40 11.55 10.91 -44.78
C ALA A 40 11.98 12.31 -45.29
N LEU A 41 12.20 12.39 -46.62
CA LEU A 41 12.46 13.62 -47.39
C LEU A 41 11.13 14.37 -47.69
N PRO A 42 11.16 15.69 -47.94
CA PRO A 42 9.97 16.53 -47.95
C PRO A 42 9.32 16.63 -49.33
N VAL A 43 7.99 16.71 -49.36
CA VAL A 43 7.24 17.21 -50.52
C VAL A 43 6.63 18.56 -50.15
N ALA A 44 7.14 19.61 -50.77
CA ALA A 44 6.59 20.95 -50.71
C ALA A 44 5.37 21.05 -51.64
N VAL A 45 4.24 21.56 -51.13
CA VAL A 45 3.19 22.14 -51.98
C VAL A 45 2.71 23.43 -51.33
N ALA A 46 2.68 24.47 -52.17
CA ALA A 46 2.47 25.86 -51.82
C ALA A 46 0.99 26.23 -51.62
N ASN A 47 0.83 27.29 -50.82
CA ASN A 47 -0.35 28.13 -50.57
C ASN A 47 -1.44 28.17 -51.65
N SER A 48 -2.69 28.16 -51.18
CA SER A 48 -3.74 29.04 -51.69
C SER A 48 -4.56 29.60 -50.54
N GLN A 49 -4.53 30.93 -50.40
CA GLN A 49 -5.36 31.71 -49.49
C GLN A 49 -6.83 31.63 -49.91
N ALA A 50 -7.72 31.39 -48.95
CA ALA A 50 -9.13 31.73 -49.05
C ALA A 50 -9.58 32.36 -47.73
N THR A 51 -9.88 33.65 -47.79
CA THR A 51 -10.40 34.48 -46.70
C THR A 51 -11.90 34.29 -46.55
N THR A 52 -12.38 33.90 -45.36
CA THR A 52 -13.75 34.21 -44.91
C THR A 52 -13.76 34.54 -43.41
N ALA A 53 -14.52 35.58 -43.08
CA ALA A 53 -14.51 36.35 -41.85
C ALA A 53 -14.79 35.56 -40.56
N ALA A 54 -13.92 35.77 -39.56
CA ALA A 54 -14.14 35.37 -38.16
C ALA A 54 -14.76 36.54 -37.38
N SER A 55 -15.82 36.25 -36.63
CA SER A 55 -16.36 37.12 -35.59
C SER A 55 -15.38 37.22 -34.43
N SER A 56 -14.97 38.44 -34.11
CA SER A 56 -14.07 38.78 -33.01
C SER A 56 -14.68 38.48 -31.64
N ALA A 57 -14.21 37.42 -30.97
CA ALA A 57 -14.20 37.35 -29.52
C ALA A 57 -12.81 37.79 -29.04
N VAL A 58 -12.77 38.85 -28.26
CA VAL A 58 -11.54 39.47 -27.75
C VAL A 58 -10.94 38.54 -26.71
N ALA A 59 -9.86 37.83 -27.06
CA ALA A 59 -8.97 37.21 -26.09
C ALA A 59 -8.06 38.31 -25.52
N SER A 60 -8.30 38.68 -24.27
CA SER A 60 -7.40 39.56 -23.51
C SER A 60 -6.14 38.77 -23.14
N PRO A 61 -4.93 39.32 -23.37
CA PRO A 61 -3.70 38.69 -22.90
C PRO A 61 -3.67 38.80 -21.36
N LEU A 62 -3.57 37.66 -20.68
CA LEU A 62 -3.26 37.60 -19.26
C LEU A 62 -1.87 38.22 -19.07
N SER A 63 -1.87 39.44 -18.51
CA SER A 63 -0.66 40.09 -18.04
C SER A 63 -0.06 39.26 -16.91
N SER A 64 1.13 38.71 -17.14
CA SER A 64 1.97 38.12 -16.11
C SER A 64 2.36 39.22 -15.10
N THR A 65 1.62 39.32 -14.00
CA THR A 65 2.12 39.98 -12.80
C THR A 65 3.12 39.02 -12.15
N SER A 66 4.40 39.28 -12.38
CA SER A 66 5.49 38.70 -11.60
C SER A 66 5.27 39.06 -10.14
N SER A 67 4.80 38.11 -9.32
CA SER A 67 4.97 38.19 -7.88
C SER A 67 6.48 38.24 -7.62
N GLY A 68 6.95 39.29 -6.96
CA GLY A 68 8.36 39.42 -6.62
C GLY A 68 8.78 38.31 -5.68
N THR A 69 9.34 37.23 -6.22
CA THR A 69 10.19 36.31 -5.49
C THR A 69 11.56 36.98 -5.37
N ILE A 70 11.99 37.23 -4.14
CA ILE A 70 13.42 37.43 -3.88
C ILE A 70 14.09 36.13 -4.35
N ALA A 71 15.01 36.22 -5.31
CA ALA A 71 15.72 35.04 -5.78
C ALA A 71 16.48 34.43 -4.59
N SER A 72 16.00 33.30 -4.07
CA SER A 72 16.74 32.48 -3.11
C SER A 72 17.91 31.83 -3.85
N TYR A 73 19.00 31.59 -3.13
CA TYR A 73 20.13 30.85 -3.67
C TYR A 73 19.68 29.42 -3.99
N THR A 74 19.88 28.93 -5.21
CA THR A 74 19.61 27.54 -5.58
C THR A 74 20.82 26.69 -5.24
N LEU A 75 20.58 25.63 -4.48
CA LEU A 75 21.60 24.64 -4.17
C LEU A 75 22.18 24.02 -5.46
N PRO A 76 23.50 23.76 -5.53
CA PRO A 76 24.06 23.16 -6.73
C PRO A 76 23.70 21.68 -6.81
N ALA A 77 23.25 21.20 -7.97
CA ALA A 77 22.90 19.79 -8.22
C ALA A 77 23.95 18.76 -7.77
N SER A 78 25.23 19.15 -7.73
CA SER A 78 26.31 18.27 -7.28
C SER A 78 26.25 17.83 -5.83
N ILE A 79 25.47 18.51 -4.97
CA ILE A 79 25.32 18.09 -3.56
C ILE A 79 24.46 16.83 -3.43
N ASP A 80 23.72 16.48 -4.47
CA ASP A 80 22.83 15.32 -4.51
C ASP A 80 23.47 14.13 -5.26
N TYR A 81 24.75 14.24 -5.62
CA TYR A 81 25.47 13.17 -6.31
C TYR A 81 26.04 12.16 -5.32
N GLY A 82 25.49 10.94 -5.32
CA GLY A 82 26.03 9.80 -4.59
C GLY A 82 27.27 9.17 -5.25
N ALA A 83 27.86 8.18 -4.58
CA ALA A 83 28.92 7.38 -5.15
C ALA A 83 28.42 6.55 -6.34
N ASN A 84 29.27 6.37 -7.35
CA ASN A 84 28.99 5.51 -8.49
C ASN A 84 29.13 4.03 -8.08
N LEU A 85 28.04 3.39 -7.70
CA LEU A 85 27.98 2.00 -7.24
C LEU A 85 27.31 1.09 -8.28
N ILE A 86 27.58 -0.21 -8.19
CA ILE A 86 26.88 -1.25 -8.95
C ILE A 86 26.23 -2.22 -7.95
N PRO A 87 24.92 -2.52 -8.05
CA PRO A 87 24.28 -3.52 -7.20
C PRO A 87 24.94 -4.88 -7.33
N ASN A 88 25.12 -5.60 -6.23
CA ASN A 88 25.80 -6.89 -6.24
C ASN A 88 25.05 -7.97 -7.05
N VAL A 89 23.72 -7.87 -7.17
CA VAL A 89 22.92 -8.75 -8.03
C VAL A 89 23.15 -8.50 -9.53
N GLU A 90 23.69 -7.34 -9.90
CA GLU A 90 24.04 -6.98 -11.28
C GLU A 90 25.55 -7.00 -11.55
N ASP A 91 26.38 -7.14 -10.51
CA ASP A 91 27.84 -7.07 -10.61
C ASP A 91 28.45 -8.42 -11.01
N PRO A 92 29.05 -8.54 -12.20
CA PRO A 92 29.74 -9.77 -12.61
C PRO A 92 31.00 -10.08 -11.79
N GLU A 93 31.50 -9.12 -11.00
CA GLU A 93 32.62 -9.28 -10.07
C GLU A 93 32.15 -9.62 -8.64
N ALA A 94 30.84 -9.73 -8.39
CA ALA A 94 30.30 -10.11 -7.09
C ALA A 94 30.80 -11.50 -6.66
N LYS A 95 31.14 -11.63 -5.39
CA LYS A 95 31.58 -12.89 -4.80
C LYS A 95 30.36 -13.70 -4.36
N ASP A 96 30.38 -14.99 -4.65
CA ASP A 96 29.32 -15.89 -4.24
C ASP A 96 29.58 -16.40 -2.81
N ALA A 97 28.87 -15.83 -1.84
CA ALA A 97 29.01 -16.20 -0.43
C ALA A 97 28.55 -17.64 -0.15
N GLN A 98 27.59 -18.18 -0.92
CA GLN A 98 27.16 -19.58 -0.81
C GLN A 98 28.25 -20.57 -1.18
N VAL A 99 29.23 -20.15 -2.01
CA VAL A 99 30.36 -21.00 -2.43
C VAL A 99 31.58 -20.76 -1.54
N MET A 100 31.80 -19.53 -1.10
CA MET A 100 33.02 -19.14 -0.39
C MET A 100 32.97 -19.41 1.12
N CYS A 101 31.79 -19.36 1.73
CA CYS A 101 31.66 -19.41 3.18
C CYS A 101 31.50 -20.82 3.74
N PRO A 102 32.05 -21.09 4.93
CA PRO A 102 32.08 -22.44 5.48
C PRO A 102 30.74 -22.89 6.10
N GLY A 103 29.79 -21.97 6.32
CA GLY A 103 28.59 -22.23 7.11
C GLY A 103 28.88 -22.41 8.60
N TYR A 104 27.88 -22.89 9.35
CA TYR A 104 27.95 -23.09 10.80
C TYR A 104 27.72 -24.55 11.20
N LYS A 105 27.97 -24.90 12.46
CA LYS A 105 27.54 -26.16 13.09
C LYS A 105 26.92 -25.91 14.45
N ALA A 106 25.73 -26.48 14.67
CA ALA A 106 25.04 -26.44 15.95
C ALA A 106 25.69 -27.40 16.96
N SER A 107 25.74 -26.97 18.21
CA SER A 107 26.26 -27.70 19.37
C SER A 107 25.56 -27.21 20.64
N ASN A 108 25.81 -27.86 21.79
CA ASN A 108 25.25 -27.46 23.09
C ASN A 108 23.72 -27.27 23.05
N VAL A 109 23.00 -28.23 22.47
CA VAL A 109 21.54 -28.16 22.32
C VAL A 109 20.87 -28.38 23.67
N GLU A 110 20.14 -27.38 24.14
CA GLU A 110 19.43 -27.41 25.42
C GLU A 110 17.92 -27.26 25.18
N HIS A 111 17.17 -28.32 25.50
CA HIS A 111 15.72 -28.33 25.33
C HIS A 111 15.01 -27.74 26.55
N ASN A 112 13.94 -27.00 26.29
CA ASN A 112 12.97 -26.56 27.29
C ASN A 112 11.56 -27.00 26.88
N LYS A 113 10.54 -26.58 27.65
CA LYS A 113 9.14 -26.96 27.37
C LYS A 113 8.66 -26.49 25.99
N TYR A 114 9.14 -25.35 25.52
CA TYR A 114 8.62 -24.64 24.35
C TYR A 114 9.60 -24.65 23.17
N GLY A 115 10.63 -25.50 23.17
CA GLY A 115 11.62 -25.57 22.09
C GLY A 115 13.01 -25.87 22.59
N PHE A 116 14.03 -25.19 22.05
CA PHE A 116 15.42 -25.38 22.45
C PHE A 116 16.31 -24.18 22.11
N THR A 117 17.48 -24.12 22.75
CA THR A 117 18.58 -23.23 22.37
C THR A 117 19.79 -24.05 21.92
N ALA A 118 20.66 -23.46 21.10
CA ALA A 118 21.91 -24.08 20.67
C ALA A 118 22.98 -23.02 20.39
N THR A 119 24.25 -23.43 20.39
CA THR A 119 25.37 -22.62 19.92
C THR A 119 25.72 -23.00 18.49
N LEU A 120 25.73 -22.06 17.57
CA LEU A 120 26.25 -22.24 16.21
C LEU A 120 27.69 -21.75 16.15
N ASN A 121 28.64 -22.64 15.86
CA ASN A 121 30.05 -22.28 15.66
C ASN A 121 30.37 -22.30 14.17
N LEU A 122 31.18 -21.35 13.71
CA LEU A 122 31.66 -21.30 12.33
C LEU A 122 32.33 -22.63 11.95
N ALA A 123 31.91 -23.24 10.86
CA ALA A 123 32.27 -24.62 10.52
C ALA A 123 33.67 -24.76 9.88
N GLY A 124 34.34 -23.64 9.61
CA GLY A 124 35.61 -23.58 8.90
C GLY A 124 36.28 -22.22 9.05
N GLN A 125 37.19 -21.90 8.13
CA GLN A 125 37.85 -20.59 8.12
C GLN A 125 36.88 -19.51 7.65
N ALA A 126 36.85 -18.38 8.37
CA ALA A 126 36.13 -17.17 8.00
C ALA A 126 36.41 -16.77 6.54
N CYS A 127 35.34 -16.60 5.76
CA CYS A 127 35.36 -16.20 4.36
C CYS A 127 35.52 -14.69 4.20
N ASN A 128 34.94 -13.90 5.12
CA ASN A 128 34.95 -12.43 5.16
C ASN A 128 34.65 -11.82 3.78
N VAL A 129 33.55 -12.24 3.17
CA VAL A 129 33.21 -11.93 1.78
C VAL A 129 32.80 -10.48 1.66
N TYR A 130 31.85 -10.07 2.50
CA TYR A 130 31.18 -8.77 2.51
C TYR A 130 31.19 -8.08 3.89
N GLY A 131 31.73 -8.74 4.90
CA GLY A 131 31.95 -8.25 6.25
C GLY A 131 32.94 -9.14 7.00
N THR A 132 32.97 -9.02 8.32
CA THR A 132 33.73 -9.91 9.21
C THR A 132 32.81 -11.03 9.71
N ASP A 133 33.16 -12.30 9.49
CA ASP A 133 32.38 -13.44 9.98
C ASP A 133 32.24 -13.43 11.51
N VAL A 134 31.09 -13.88 12.00
CA VAL A 134 30.86 -14.08 13.43
C VAL A 134 31.20 -15.51 13.83
N ASP A 135 32.20 -15.69 14.69
CA ASP A 135 32.66 -17.04 15.07
C ASP A 135 31.59 -17.87 15.80
N VAL A 136 30.77 -17.22 16.63
CA VAL A 136 29.81 -17.89 17.53
C VAL A 136 28.46 -17.16 17.54
N LEU A 137 27.39 -17.88 17.18
CA LEU A 137 26.01 -17.41 17.21
C LEU A 137 25.19 -18.21 18.25
N ASN A 138 24.14 -17.59 18.78
CA ASN A 138 23.07 -18.24 19.51
C ASN A 138 21.92 -18.57 18.55
N LEU A 139 21.40 -19.78 18.65
CA LEU A 139 20.14 -20.20 18.04
C LEU A 139 19.10 -20.38 19.13
N THR A 140 17.93 -19.79 18.97
CA THR A 140 16.74 -20.04 19.79
C THR A 140 15.60 -20.48 18.89
N VAL A 141 14.99 -21.62 19.20
CA VAL A 141 13.76 -22.10 18.55
C VAL A 141 12.68 -22.16 19.61
N ALA A 142 11.56 -21.47 19.37
CA ALA A 142 10.47 -21.36 20.33
C ALA A 142 9.09 -21.53 19.66
N TYR A 143 8.30 -22.48 20.13
CA TYR A 143 6.88 -22.63 19.81
C TYR A 143 6.10 -21.68 20.73
N GLN A 144 5.81 -20.48 20.23
CA GLN A 144 5.35 -19.35 21.04
C GLN A 144 3.83 -19.34 21.28
N SER A 145 3.03 -19.87 20.37
CA SER A 145 1.57 -19.97 20.50
C SER A 145 1.05 -21.24 19.86
N ALA A 146 -0.28 -21.42 19.89
CA ALA A 146 -0.95 -22.48 19.14
C ALA A 146 -0.71 -22.38 17.61
N HIS A 147 -0.23 -21.24 17.10
CA HIS A 147 -0.12 -20.98 15.67
C HIS A 147 1.22 -20.37 15.22
N ARG A 148 2.14 -20.09 16.15
CA ARG A 148 3.39 -19.37 15.87
C ARG A 148 4.65 -20.09 16.35
N LEU A 149 5.59 -20.30 15.43
CA LEU A 149 6.94 -20.79 15.69
C LEU A 149 7.94 -19.66 15.41
N ALA A 150 8.87 -19.41 16.33
CA ALA A 150 9.94 -18.43 16.20
C ALA A 150 11.31 -19.13 16.08
N VAL A 151 12.15 -18.62 15.18
CA VAL A 151 13.54 -19.05 14.98
C VAL A 151 14.42 -17.80 14.99
N GLU A 152 15.25 -17.67 16.01
CA GLU A 152 16.16 -16.54 16.20
C GLU A 152 17.61 -17.00 16.11
N ILE A 153 18.41 -16.36 15.26
CA ILE A 153 19.86 -16.50 15.18
C ILE A 153 20.50 -15.12 15.33
N SER A 154 21.36 -14.98 16.33
CA SER A 154 22.04 -13.72 16.66
C SER A 154 23.44 -13.95 17.23
N PRO A 155 24.34 -12.95 17.24
CA PRO A 155 25.70 -13.11 17.78
C PRO A 155 25.71 -13.44 19.27
N ALA A 156 26.55 -14.39 19.70
CA ALA A 156 26.55 -14.90 21.08
C ALA A 156 27.28 -13.99 22.10
N HIS A 157 28.13 -13.07 21.63
CA HIS A 157 29.08 -12.33 22.47
C HIS A 157 29.03 -10.81 22.23
N ILE A 158 27.82 -10.23 22.27
CA ILE A 158 27.62 -8.78 22.22
C ILE A 158 27.75 -8.21 23.63
N THR A 159 28.69 -7.30 23.86
CA THR A 159 28.80 -6.52 25.11
C THR A 159 28.78 -5.02 24.81
N ALA A 160 28.40 -4.20 25.78
CA ALA A 160 28.36 -2.74 25.59
C ALA A 160 29.74 -2.15 25.25
N GLU A 161 30.81 -2.82 25.65
CA GLU A 161 32.19 -2.39 25.43
C GLU A 161 32.75 -2.76 24.04
N ASN A 162 32.03 -3.57 23.24
CA ASN A 162 32.49 -4.06 21.93
C ASN A 162 31.41 -4.10 20.82
N ALA A 163 30.19 -3.63 21.08
CA ALA A 163 29.08 -3.75 20.14
C ALA A 163 29.11 -2.67 19.03
N SER A 164 29.58 -3.06 17.85
CA SER A 164 29.17 -2.44 16.58
C SER A 164 27.89 -3.08 16.02
N TRP A 165 27.30 -4.01 16.76
CA TRP A 165 26.14 -4.80 16.37
C TRP A 165 24.87 -4.16 16.87
N TYR A 166 23.95 -3.89 15.96
CA TYR A 166 22.59 -3.50 16.29
C TYR A 166 21.65 -4.70 16.16
N ILE A 167 20.99 -5.06 17.26
CA ILE A 167 19.91 -6.03 17.30
C ILE A 167 18.64 -5.27 17.63
N LEU A 168 17.62 -5.40 16.77
CA LEU A 168 16.39 -4.63 16.86
C LEU A 168 15.72 -4.81 18.24
N PRO A 169 15.67 -3.76 19.09
CA PRO A 169 15.13 -3.85 20.44
C PRO A 169 13.63 -4.20 20.45
N SER A 170 13.23 -5.02 21.42
CA SER A 170 11.85 -5.51 21.58
C SER A 170 10.81 -4.42 21.75
N GLU A 171 11.23 -3.28 22.30
CA GLU A 171 10.40 -2.13 22.64
C GLU A 171 10.27 -1.12 21.49
N GLN A 172 11.24 -1.11 20.56
CA GLN A 172 11.22 -0.21 19.40
C GLN A 172 10.26 -0.77 18.35
N VAL A 173 10.45 -2.02 17.98
CA VAL A 173 9.47 -2.82 17.21
C VAL A 173 9.13 -4.03 18.05
N TYR A 174 7.84 -4.23 18.34
CA TYR A 174 7.37 -5.33 19.19
C TYR A 174 8.02 -6.67 18.80
N LYS A 175 8.60 -7.36 19.79
CA LYS A 175 9.09 -8.73 19.64
C LYS A 175 8.06 -9.70 20.22
N PRO A 176 7.46 -10.59 19.41
CA PRO A 176 6.47 -11.54 19.90
C PRO A 176 7.03 -12.45 21.01
N GLU A 177 6.24 -12.64 22.07
CA GLU A 177 6.61 -13.42 23.25
C GLU A 177 5.81 -14.73 23.35
N GLN A 178 6.24 -15.62 24.26
CA GLN A 178 5.54 -16.87 24.56
C GLN A 178 4.14 -16.58 25.14
N SER A 179 3.11 -17.16 24.53
CA SER A 179 1.74 -17.14 25.04
C SER A 179 1.51 -18.22 26.11
N ASP A 180 0.46 -18.02 26.93
CA ASP A 180 -0.03 -19.01 27.90
C ASP A 180 -0.83 -20.15 27.23
N GLU A 181 -1.06 -20.08 25.92
CA GLU A 181 -1.82 -21.08 25.17
C GLU A 181 -1.06 -22.40 25.07
N ASP A 182 -1.82 -23.49 24.89
CA ASP A 182 -1.22 -24.79 24.68
C ASP A 182 -0.55 -24.84 23.29
N THR A 183 0.69 -25.32 23.28
CA THR A 183 1.53 -25.41 22.07
C THR A 183 1.52 -26.84 21.51
N GLU A 184 0.83 -27.79 22.17
CA GLU A 184 0.73 -29.18 21.71
C GLU A 184 0.07 -29.29 20.32
N ASP A 185 -0.87 -28.39 20.01
CA ASP A 185 -1.70 -28.44 18.80
C ASP A 185 -1.13 -27.68 17.58
N ILE A 186 -0.04 -26.91 17.73
CA ILE A 186 0.54 -26.12 16.62
C ILE A 186 0.83 -26.97 15.39
N ASP A 187 0.50 -26.58 14.17
CA ASP A 187 0.68 -27.45 12.98
C ASP A 187 2.12 -27.42 12.41
N LEU A 188 3.04 -26.71 13.06
CA LEU A 188 4.43 -26.55 12.63
C LEU A 188 5.37 -27.52 13.33
N GLN A 189 6.43 -27.93 12.64
CA GLN A 189 7.51 -28.73 13.19
C GLN A 189 8.86 -28.21 12.70
N PHE A 190 9.73 -27.86 13.64
CA PHE A 190 11.14 -27.52 13.36
C PHE A 190 12.01 -28.78 13.35
N VAL A 191 12.85 -28.92 12.31
CA VAL A 191 13.89 -29.95 12.21
C VAL A 191 15.21 -29.32 11.76
N TRP A 192 16.34 -29.90 12.13
CA TRP A 192 17.66 -29.39 11.74
C TRP A 192 18.68 -30.51 11.53
N SER A 193 19.74 -30.19 10.78
CA SER A 193 20.87 -31.06 10.48
C SER A 193 22.19 -30.31 10.64
N ASN A 194 23.28 -31.05 10.79
CA ASN A 194 24.66 -30.57 10.77
C ASN A 194 25.47 -31.18 9.61
N ASP A 195 24.80 -31.85 8.67
CA ASP A 195 25.41 -32.54 7.53
C ASP A 195 25.05 -31.82 6.21
N PRO A 196 26.02 -31.25 5.48
CA PRO A 196 27.44 -31.10 5.86
C PRO A 196 27.68 -30.00 6.91
N THR A 197 26.76 -29.04 7.00
CA THR A 197 26.75 -27.86 7.90
C THR A 197 25.35 -27.68 8.49
N PHE A 198 25.18 -26.73 9.40
CA PHE A 198 23.90 -26.39 10.01
C PHE A 198 22.89 -25.97 8.93
N SER A 199 21.77 -26.67 8.91
CA SER A 199 20.58 -26.33 8.13
C SER A 199 19.34 -26.65 8.96
N PHE A 200 18.23 -25.99 8.64
CA PHE A 200 16.94 -26.27 9.28
C PHE A 200 15.80 -26.26 8.28
N ALA A 201 14.72 -26.91 8.66
CA ALA A 201 13.45 -26.86 7.95
C ALA A 201 12.28 -26.70 8.92
N VAL A 202 11.23 -26.05 8.44
CA VAL A 202 9.92 -25.97 9.10
C VAL A 202 8.93 -26.74 8.24
N LEU A 203 8.29 -27.73 8.84
CA LEU A 203 7.31 -28.60 8.19
C LEU A 203 5.91 -28.34 8.71
N ARG A 204 4.92 -28.63 7.88
CA ARG A 204 3.52 -28.74 8.28
C ARG A 204 3.22 -30.18 8.70
N LYS A 205 2.77 -30.42 9.94
CA LYS A 205 2.48 -31.76 10.47
C LYS A 205 1.28 -32.40 9.76
N SER A 206 0.24 -31.63 9.48
CA SER A 206 -1.02 -32.11 8.90
C SER A 206 -0.88 -32.64 7.47
N THR A 207 0.01 -32.07 6.66
CA THR A 207 0.22 -32.45 5.26
C THR A 207 1.56 -33.16 5.01
N GLY A 208 2.54 -32.96 5.89
CA GLY A 208 3.92 -33.44 5.73
C GLY A 208 4.79 -32.55 4.83
N ASP A 209 4.29 -31.38 4.41
CA ASP A 209 5.02 -30.49 3.51
C ASP A 209 6.17 -29.76 4.21
N VAL A 210 7.26 -29.56 3.47
CA VAL A 210 8.36 -28.68 3.87
C VAL A 210 8.00 -27.25 3.49
N LEU A 211 7.69 -26.40 4.47
CA LEU A 211 7.26 -25.02 4.26
C LEU A 211 8.46 -24.09 3.99
N TYR A 212 9.52 -24.30 4.76
CA TYR A 212 10.75 -23.52 4.71
C TYR A 212 11.93 -24.47 4.89
N SER A 213 13.00 -24.36 4.11
CA SER A 213 14.19 -25.21 4.29
C SER A 213 15.46 -24.56 3.78
N THR A 214 16.46 -24.50 4.64
CA THR A 214 17.82 -24.05 4.31
C THR A 214 18.75 -25.20 3.90
N GLU A 215 18.22 -26.42 3.75
CA GLU A 215 18.99 -27.58 3.35
C GLU A 215 19.64 -27.39 1.97
N GLY A 216 20.90 -27.82 1.85
CA GLY A 216 21.68 -27.68 0.62
C GLY A 216 22.32 -26.30 0.41
N THR A 217 22.15 -25.38 1.37
CA THR A 217 22.74 -24.03 1.35
C THR A 217 23.57 -23.78 2.60
N VAL A 218 24.37 -22.71 2.61
CA VAL A 218 25.20 -22.32 3.76
C VAL A 218 24.64 -21.06 4.40
N LEU A 219 24.50 -21.09 5.73
CA LEU A 219 24.21 -19.88 6.51
C LEU A 219 25.47 -19.00 6.55
N VAL A 220 25.36 -17.76 6.08
CA VAL A 220 26.42 -16.75 6.13
C VAL A 220 26.01 -15.67 7.12
N TYR A 221 26.91 -15.32 8.05
CA TYR A 221 26.63 -14.32 9.09
C TYR A 221 27.87 -13.48 9.37
N GLU A 222 27.90 -12.28 8.79
CA GLU A 222 28.97 -11.28 8.89
C GLU A 222 28.41 -9.96 9.47
N ASP A 223 29.29 -9.07 9.95
CA ASP A 223 28.93 -7.77 10.58
C ASP A 223 28.15 -6.79 9.70
N GLN A 224 28.27 -6.90 8.38
CA GLN A 224 27.53 -6.08 7.42
C GLN A 224 26.84 -6.91 6.32
N PHE A 225 26.75 -8.23 6.51
CA PHE A 225 26.14 -9.11 5.51
C PHE A 225 25.65 -10.42 6.14
N ILE A 226 24.36 -10.70 6.00
CA ILE A 226 23.76 -11.99 6.38
C ILE A 226 23.09 -12.58 5.14
N GLU A 227 23.38 -13.84 4.84
CA GLU A 227 22.75 -14.56 3.74
C GLU A 227 22.23 -15.92 4.19
N PHE A 228 20.98 -16.20 3.85
CA PHE A 228 20.35 -17.51 4.03
C PHE A 228 19.29 -17.74 2.95
N VAL A 229 19.12 -18.99 2.55
CA VAL A 229 18.28 -19.39 1.43
C VAL A 229 17.20 -20.34 1.92
N SER A 230 15.96 -20.17 1.45
CA SER A 230 14.91 -21.17 1.60
C SER A 230 14.49 -21.73 0.26
N THR A 231 14.40 -23.06 0.16
CA THR A 231 13.80 -23.71 -1.01
C THR A 231 12.30 -23.41 -1.09
N LEU A 232 11.80 -23.24 -2.32
CA LEU A 232 10.39 -23.07 -2.64
C LEU A 232 9.97 -24.10 -3.70
N PRO A 233 8.71 -24.54 -3.71
CA PRO A 233 8.21 -25.40 -4.78
C PRO A 233 8.17 -24.64 -6.11
N GLU A 234 8.29 -25.37 -7.22
CA GLU A 234 8.16 -24.77 -8.56
C GLU A 234 6.77 -24.10 -8.71
N ASN A 235 6.74 -22.90 -9.29
CA ASN A 235 5.51 -22.11 -9.48
C ASN A 235 4.78 -21.78 -8.16
N TYR A 236 5.51 -21.46 -7.09
CA TYR A 236 4.96 -21.04 -5.79
C TYR A 236 4.06 -19.79 -5.89
N ASN A 237 3.28 -19.52 -4.83
CA ASN A 237 2.32 -18.41 -4.78
C ASN A 237 2.64 -17.50 -3.59
N LEU A 238 3.72 -16.73 -3.73
CA LEU A 238 4.11 -15.72 -2.75
C LEU A 238 3.43 -14.38 -3.02
N GLU A 239 2.98 -13.74 -1.95
CA GLU A 239 2.41 -12.39 -1.90
C GLU A 239 3.04 -11.63 -0.71
N GLY A 240 3.11 -10.29 -0.79
CA GLY A 240 3.72 -9.43 0.24
C GLY A 240 5.13 -8.95 -0.10
N LEU A 241 6.02 -8.94 0.90
CA LEU A 241 7.36 -8.35 0.81
C LEU A 241 7.34 -6.88 0.38
N GLY A 242 6.45 -6.04 0.90
CA GLY A 242 6.33 -4.64 0.46
C GLY A 242 7.44 -3.72 1.00
N GLU A 243 7.53 -2.46 0.56
CA GLU A 243 6.66 -1.81 -0.43
C GLU A 243 7.28 -1.79 -1.85
N ARG A 244 6.43 -1.98 -2.87
CA ARG A 244 6.76 -1.87 -4.30
C ARG A 244 5.51 -1.80 -5.15
N LEU A 245 5.63 -1.31 -6.38
CA LEU A 245 4.63 -1.56 -7.41
C LEU A 245 4.94 -2.87 -8.15
N HIS A 246 4.11 -3.88 -7.93
CA HIS A 246 4.19 -5.19 -8.57
C HIS A 246 2.79 -5.82 -8.68
N GLY A 247 2.66 -6.93 -9.41
CA GLY A 247 1.46 -7.77 -9.31
C GLY A 247 1.34 -8.38 -7.90
N LEU A 248 0.13 -8.78 -7.48
CA LEU A 248 -0.05 -9.31 -6.11
C LEU A 248 0.79 -10.58 -5.88
N ARG A 249 0.79 -11.48 -6.88
CA ARG A 249 1.65 -12.67 -6.87
C ARG A 249 3.02 -12.31 -7.41
N LEU A 250 4.04 -12.48 -6.57
CA LEU A 250 5.41 -12.00 -6.81
C LEU A 250 6.17 -12.70 -7.95
N GLY A 251 5.73 -13.89 -8.35
CA GLY A 251 6.42 -14.70 -9.35
C GLY A 251 7.81 -15.14 -8.89
N ASP A 252 8.66 -15.47 -9.86
CA ASP A 252 9.91 -16.21 -9.64
C ASP A 252 11.17 -15.57 -10.24
N ASN A 253 11.09 -14.27 -10.51
CA ASN A 253 12.19 -13.48 -11.05
C ASN A 253 12.07 -12.03 -10.55
N LEU A 254 12.25 -11.84 -9.25
CA LEU A 254 12.09 -10.54 -8.58
C LEU A 254 13.19 -10.34 -7.53
N THR A 255 13.84 -9.18 -7.57
CA THR A 255 14.68 -8.69 -6.45
C THR A 255 13.86 -7.73 -5.62
N ALA A 256 13.50 -8.18 -4.43
CA ALA A 256 12.58 -7.53 -3.52
C ALA A 256 13.26 -6.52 -2.59
N THR A 257 14.05 -5.58 -3.11
CA THR A 257 14.80 -4.62 -2.28
C THR A 257 13.90 -3.90 -1.27
N MET A 258 14.37 -3.79 -0.03
CA MET A 258 13.74 -3.14 1.10
C MET A 258 14.74 -2.16 1.73
N TYR A 259 14.58 -0.91 1.35
CA TYR A 259 15.24 0.26 1.91
C TYR A 259 14.30 1.43 1.63
N ALA A 260 13.71 2.01 2.66
CA ALA A 260 12.73 3.10 2.53
C ALA A 260 13.32 4.22 1.67
N ALA A 261 12.64 4.58 0.58
CA ALA A 261 13.18 5.48 -0.44
C ALA A 261 12.12 6.45 -0.93
N ASP A 262 12.50 7.73 -0.95
CA ASP A 262 11.71 8.81 -1.54
C ASP A 262 11.78 8.72 -3.06
N ASN A 263 10.89 7.90 -3.61
CA ASN A 263 11.00 7.42 -4.97
C ASN A 263 9.61 7.39 -5.62
N GLY A 264 9.43 8.10 -6.74
CA GLY A 264 8.14 8.24 -7.43
C GLY A 264 7.70 6.96 -8.13
N ASN A 265 7.21 5.98 -7.38
CA ASN A 265 6.52 4.77 -7.85
C ASN A 265 7.12 4.02 -9.06
N PRO A 266 8.44 3.74 -9.13
CA PRO A 266 8.95 2.81 -10.13
C PRO A 266 8.46 1.38 -9.88
N VAL A 267 8.14 0.69 -10.99
CA VAL A 267 7.76 -0.73 -10.98
C VAL A 267 8.95 -1.60 -10.57
N ASP A 268 8.69 -2.61 -9.73
CA ASP A 268 9.67 -3.61 -9.27
C ASP A 268 10.89 -3.02 -8.52
N ARG A 269 10.69 -1.92 -7.81
CA ARG A 269 11.74 -1.21 -7.07
C ARG A 269 11.29 -0.83 -5.67
N ASN A 270 12.24 -0.59 -4.77
CA ASN A 270 11.98 -0.16 -3.41
C ASN A 270 11.34 1.24 -3.40
N LEU A 271 10.30 1.37 -2.57
CA LEU A 271 9.53 2.59 -2.34
C LEU A 271 9.64 3.00 -0.87
N TYR A 272 8.56 3.54 -0.30
CA TYR A 272 8.57 4.26 0.98
C TYR A 272 8.62 3.33 2.19
N GLY A 273 7.89 2.21 2.17
CA GLY A 273 7.78 1.29 3.29
C GLY A 273 8.61 0.00 3.19
N THR A 274 8.82 -0.64 4.34
CA THR A 274 9.50 -1.95 4.48
C THR A 274 8.65 -2.93 5.29
N HIS A 275 8.18 -3.99 4.62
CA HIS A 275 7.29 -5.03 5.18
C HIS A 275 7.87 -6.42 4.86
N PRO A 276 8.83 -6.93 5.66
CA PRO A 276 9.52 -8.21 5.44
C PRO A 276 8.66 -9.43 5.83
N PHE A 277 7.42 -9.46 5.34
CA PHE A 277 6.46 -10.54 5.53
C PHE A 277 6.00 -11.08 4.18
N TYR A 278 5.90 -12.40 4.02
CA TYR A 278 5.21 -13.02 2.89
C TYR A 278 4.14 -14.01 3.35
N LEU A 279 3.14 -14.17 2.49
CA LEU A 279 2.14 -15.23 2.53
C LEU A 279 2.42 -16.22 1.38
N ASP A 280 2.53 -17.52 1.67
CA ASP A 280 2.60 -18.58 0.66
C ASP A 280 1.31 -19.41 0.68
N THR A 281 0.66 -19.57 -0.47
CA THR A 281 -0.49 -20.47 -0.63
C THR A 281 -0.13 -21.65 -1.54
N ARG A 282 -0.24 -22.86 -1.00
CA ARG A 282 0.02 -24.10 -1.72
C ARG A 282 -1.27 -24.77 -2.09
N TYR A 283 -1.41 -25.13 -3.37
CA TYR A 283 -2.59 -25.82 -3.90
C TYR A 283 -2.29 -27.29 -4.11
N TYR A 284 -3.23 -28.15 -3.74
CA TYR A 284 -3.12 -29.59 -3.89
C TYR A 284 -4.31 -30.09 -4.70
N GLU A 285 -4.03 -30.81 -5.78
CA GLU A 285 -5.04 -31.61 -6.45
C GLU A 285 -5.48 -32.74 -5.52
N LYS A 286 -6.79 -32.84 -5.31
CA LYS A 286 -7.40 -33.86 -4.47
C LYS A 286 -7.90 -35.01 -5.33
N ASP A 287 -7.32 -36.19 -5.13
CA ASP A 287 -7.80 -37.40 -5.79
C ASP A 287 -9.23 -37.73 -5.33
N PRO A 288 -10.19 -37.91 -6.26
CA PRO A 288 -11.60 -38.06 -5.91
C PRO A 288 -11.92 -39.41 -5.24
N GLU A 289 -11.08 -40.44 -5.39
CA GLU A 289 -11.33 -41.78 -4.86
C GLU A 289 -10.63 -42.01 -3.52
N THR A 290 -9.38 -41.57 -3.42
CA THR A 290 -8.49 -41.82 -2.28
C THR A 290 -8.37 -40.62 -1.34
N SER A 291 -8.79 -39.43 -1.77
CA SER A 291 -8.51 -38.15 -1.09
C SER A 291 -7.03 -37.84 -0.89
N ALA A 292 -6.14 -38.51 -1.62
CA ALA A 292 -4.72 -38.19 -1.64
C ALA A 292 -4.51 -36.78 -2.22
N LEU A 293 -3.55 -36.05 -1.65
CA LEU A 293 -3.21 -34.69 -2.04
C LEU A 293 -1.91 -34.69 -2.84
N THR A 294 -1.91 -34.06 -4.01
CA THR A 294 -0.71 -33.87 -4.83
C THR A 294 -0.49 -32.37 -5.04
N LEU A 295 0.68 -31.87 -4.62
CA LEU A 295 1.03 -30.46 -4.79
C LEU A 295 0.99 -30.07 -6.28
N LEU A 296 0.31 -28.97 -6.58
CA LEU A 296 0.23 -28.40 -7.91
C LEU A 296 1.49 -27.58 -8.20
N THR A 297 2.30 -28.04 -9.14
CA THR A 297 3.50 -27.33 -9.63
C THR A 297 3.36 -26.78 -11.05
N GLY A 298 2.19 -26.97 -11.68
CA GLY A 298 1.90 -26.55 -13.05
C GLY A 298 0.55 -25.85 -13.19
N ASN A 299 0.00 -25.87 -14.41
CA ASN A 299 -1.32 -25.29 -14.67
C ASN A 299 -2.43 -26.13 -14.05
N ALA A 300 -3.36 -25.48 -13.37
CA ALA A 300 -4.55 -26.13 -12.84
C ALA A 300 -5.44 -26.69 -13.97
N SER A 301 -5.94 -27.89 -13.77
CA SER A 301 -6.96 -28.52 -14.61
C SER A 301 -8.34 -27.99 -14.24
N THR A 302 -9.14 -27.61 -15.24
CA THR A 302 -10.49 -27.06 -15.02
C THR A 302 -11.49 -28.06 -14.42
N ASN A 303 -11.20 -29.36 -14.48
CA ASN A 303 -12.10 -30.42 -14.01
C ASN A 303 -11.64 -31.08 -12.70
N ALA A 304 -10.52 -30.64 -12.13
CA ALA A 304 -9.98 -31.19 -10.90
C ALA A 304 -10.54 -30.45 -9.66
N SER A 305 -10.54 -31.13 -8.52
CA SER A 305 -10.84 -30.53 -7.22
C SER A 305 -9.54 -30.18 -6.52
N TYR A 306 -9.49 -28.99 -5.93
CA TYR A 306 -8.31 -28.50 -5.24
C TYR A 306 -8.63 -28.20 -3.78
N ILE A 307 -7.64 -28.36 -2.92
CA ILE A 307 -7.59 -27.82 -1.57
C ILE A 307 -6.30 -27.02 -1.42
N SER A 308 -6.30 -25.97 -0.61
CA SER A 308 -5.09 -25.22 -0.32
C SER A 308 -4.76 -25.14 1.16
N TYR A 309 -3.48 -24.89 1.41
CA TYR A 309 -2.93 -24.61 2.72
C TYR A 309 -1.97 -23.43 2.59
N SER A 310 -2.14 -22.45 3.46
CA SER A 310 -1.32 -21.23 3.48
C SER A 310 -0.50 -21.14 4.76
N HIS A 311 0.68 -20.53 4.66
CA HIS A 311 1.51 -20.17 5.80
C HIS A 311 2.12 -18.79 5.58
N GLY A 312 2.55 -18.15 6.66
CA GLY A 312 3.21 -16.85 6.62
C GLY A 312 4.62 -16.91 7.20
N VAL A 313 5.51 -16.07 6.70
CA VAL A 313 6.87 -15.88 7.24
C VAL A 313 7.16 -14.40 7.39
N TYR A 314 7.48 -13.97 8.60
CA TYR A 314 7.92 -12.61 8.93
C TYR A 314 9.37 -12.62 9.39
N LEU A 315 10.22 -11.80 8.77
CA LEU A 315 11.60 -11.55 9.21
C LEU A 315 11.66 -10.20 9.93
N ARG A 316 11.75 -10.22 11.26
CA ARG A 316 11.87 -9.02 12.08
C ARG A 316 13.31 -8.46 12.01
N ASN A 317 13.59 -7.67 10.97
CA ASN A 317 14.88 -7.03 10.73
C ASN A 317 14.68 -5.63 10.11
N ALA A 318 15.32 -4.62 10.71
CA ALA A 318 15.20 -3.21 10.32
C ALA A 318 16.24 -2.76 9.27
N HIS A 319 17.33 -3.52 9.09
CA HIS A 319 18.38 -3.16 8.14
C HIS A 319 17.88 -3.17 6.70
N GLY A 320 18.60 -2.45 5.83
CA GLY A 320 18.46 -2.61 4.38
C GLY A 320 18.64 -4.08 3.99
N GLN A 321 17.73 -4.61 3.17
CA GLN A 321 17.74 -6.02 2.78
C GLN A 321 17.15 -6.22 1.38
N GLU A 322 17.45 -7.35 0.75
CA GLU A 322 16.86 -7.73 -0.53
C GLU A 322 16.59 -9.24 -0.59
N PRO A 323 15.34 -9.67 -0.37
CA PRO A 323 14.92 -11.01 -0.76
C PRO A 323 15.01 -11.19 -2.28
N ILE A 324 15.58 -12.28 -2.75
CA ILE A 324 15.75 -12.58 -4.18
C ILE A 324 14.93 -13.82 -4.48
N LEU A 325 13.91 -13.65 -5.33
CA LEU A 325 12.96 -14.68 -5.71
C LEU A 325 13.41 -15.32 -7.03
N ASN A 326 13.64 -16.64 -7.00
CA ASN A 326 14.00 -17.48 -8.14
C ASN A 326 13.03 -18.67 -8.24
N ALA A 327 12.95 -19.32 -9.41
CA ALA A 327 12.08 -20.48 -9.70
C ALA A 327 11.94 -21.59 -8.64
N GLY A 328 12.93 -21.76 -7.75
CA GLY A 328 12.89 -22.78 -6.69
C GLY A 328 13.43 -22.33 -5.33
N ASN A 329 13.68 -21.04 -5.12
CA ASN A 329 14.13 -20.55 -3.81
C ASN A 329 13.86 -19.06 -3.61
N ILE A 330 13.91 -18.65 -2.35
CA ILE A 330 14.06 -17.26 -1.92
C ILE A 330 15.38 -17.14 -1.16
N THR A 331 16.22 -16.18 -1.55
CA THR A 331 17.48 -15.87 -0.88
C THR A 331 17.33 -14.55 -0.13
N TYR A 332 17.55 -14.54 1.17
CA TYR A 332 17.59 -13.32 1.97
C TYR A 332 19.01 -12.82 2.04
N ARG A 333 19.21 -11.54 1.73
CA ARG A 333 20.47 -10.82 1.95
C ARG A 333 20.18 -9.56 2.75
N THR A 334 20.75 -9.45 3.95
CA THR A 334 20.56 -8.28 4.81
C THR A 334 21.90 -7.60 5.06
N LEU A 335 21.87 -6.28 5.21
CA LEU A 335 23.04 -5.44 5.49
C LEU A 335 23.48 -5.49 6.97
N GLY A 336 22.81 -6.30 7.79
CA GLY A 336 23.08 -6.45 9.23
C GLY A 336 21.90 -7.04 9.99
N GLY A 337 21.96 -6.92 11.31
CA GLY A 337 20.87 -7.27 12.23
C GLY A 337 20.90 -8.73 12.67
N SER A 338 19.73 -9.34 12.74
CA SER A 338 19.51 -10.73 13.13
C SER A 338 18.62 -11.49 12.15
N ILE A 339 18.70 -12.82 12.20
CA ILE A 339 17.68 -13.68 11.60
C ILE A 339 16.64 -13.94 12.69
N ASP A 340 15.56 -13.17 12.69
CA ASP A 340 14.47 -13.24 13.67
C ASP A 340 13.16 -13.60 12.94
N LEU A 341 12.99 -14.89 12.66
CA LEU A 341 11.94 -15.43 11.80
C LEU A 341 10.73 -15.90 12.61
N TYR A 342 9.53 -15.51 12.17
CA TYR A 342 8.26 -15.97 12.71
C TYR A 342 7.46 -16.69 11.62
N PHE A 343 6.98 -17.89 11.93
CA PHE A 343 6.19 -18.74 11.05
C PHE A 343 4.75 -18.84 11.58
N PHE A 344 3.78 -18.66 10.69
CA PHE A 344 2.35 -18.74 10.99
C PHE A 344 1.70 -19.86 10.19
N ASP A 345 0.92 -20.71 10.85
CA ASP A 345 0.50 -22.00 10.29
C ASP A 345 -0.83 -21.98 9.50
N GLY A 346 -1.63 -20.92 9.57
CA GLY A 346 -2.87 -20.78 8.82
C GLY A 346 -4.02 -21.65 9.36
N PRO A 347 -4.77 -22.39 8.50
CA PRO A 347 -4.35 -22.91 7.20
C PRO A 347 -4.84 -22.12 5.97
N THR A 348 -5.57 -21.02 6.14
CA THR A 348 -6.06 -20.21 5.01
C THR A 348 -5.35 -18.86 4.95
N PRO A 349 -5.35 -18.15 3.80
CA PRO A 349 -4.82 -16.79 3.71
C PRO A 349 -5.34 -15.88 4.81
N ALA A 350 -6.66 -15.91 5.06
CA ALA A 350 -7.30 -15.08 6.07
C ALA A 350 -6.80 -15.38 7.50
N GLU A 351 -6.58 -16.65 7.85
CA GLU A 351 -6.08 -17.00 9.19
C GLU A 351 -4.59 -16.64 9.34
N VAL A 352 -3.76 -16.86 8.32
CA VAL A 352 -2.35 -16.42 8.34
C VAL A 352 -2.25 -14.91 8.55
N THR A 353 -3.04 -14.12 7.81
CA THR A 353 -3.04 -12.66 7.95
C THR A 353 -3.45 -12.23 9.36
N LYS A 354 -4.46 -12.87 9.96
CA LYS A 354 -4.87 -12.58 11.34
C LYS A 354 -3.79 -12.96 12.35
N GLN A 355 -3.16 -14.13 12.20
CA GLN A 355 -2.08 -14.59 13.08
C GLN A 355 -0.90 -13.61 13.04
N TYR A 356 -0.50 -13.16 11.85
CA TYR A 356 0.52 -12.12 11.68
C TYR A 356 0.14 -10.82 12.38
N GLN A 357 -1.07 -10.30 12.14
CA GLN A 357 -1.50 -9.03 12.72
C GLN A 357 -1.71 -9.10 14.24
N ALA A 358 -2.47 -10.08 14.71
CA ALA A 358 -2.84 -10.19 16.12
C ALA A 358 -1.68 -10.63 17.01
N GLU A 359 -0.76 -11.44 16.48
CA GLU A 359 0.27 -12.05 17.30
C GLU A 359 1.70 -11.56 17.02
N ALA A 360 1.93 -10.77 15.95
CA ALA A 360 3.27 -10.28 15.62
C ALA A 360 3.44 -8.76 15.47
N ILE A 361 2.50 -8.07 14.84
CA ILE A 361 2.70 -6.64 14.48
C ILE A 361 1.66 -5.69 15.08
N GLY A 362 0.66 -6.21 15.78
CA GLY A 362 -0.45 -5.47 16.35
C GLY A 362 -1.57 -5.19 15.36
N LEU A 363 -2.79 -5.06 15.90
CA LEU A 363 -4.00 -4.84 15.12
C LEU A 363 -4.11 -3.38 14.65
N PRO A 364 -4.70 -3.12 13.46
CA PRO A 364 -4.80 -1.77 12.92
C PRO A 364 -5.65 -0.85 13.81
N ALA A 365 -5.27 0.43 13.87
CA ALA A 365 -6.04 1.46 14.58
C ALA A 365 -7.42 1.65 13.96
N MET A 366 -8.46 1.64 14.80
CA MET A 366 -9.79 2.04 14.35
C MET A 366 -9.78 3.52 13.94
N GLN A 367 -10.42 3.83 12.82
CA GLN A 367 -10.45 5.18 12.26
C GLN A 367 -11.73 5.91 12.67
N GLN A 368 -11.71 7.24 12.62
CA GLN A 368 -12.94 8.02 12.73
C GLN A 368 -13.83 7.77 11.50
N TYR A 369 -15.16 7.81 11.67
CA TYR A 369 -16.11 7.50 10.59
C TYR A 369 -15.97 8.46 9.39
N TRP A 370 -15.61 9.73 9.64
CA TRP A 370 -15.38 10.71 8.58
C TRP A 370 -14.16 10.36 7.71
N ALA A 371 -13.18 9.61 8.21
CA ALA A 371 -11.99 9.23 7.44
C ALA A 371 -12.31 8.35 6.21
N PHE A 372 -13.51 7.79 6.15
CA PHE A 372 -14.00 7.02 5.00
C PHE A 372 -14.76 7.89 3.97
N GLY A 373 -14.88 9.20 4.20
CA GLY A 373 -15.44 10.13 3.22
C GLY A 373 -14.53 10.32 1.99
N TYR A 374 -14.87 11.31 1.16
CA TYR A 374 -14.02 11.75 0.05
C TYR A 374 -13.11 12.91 0.47
N HIS A 375 -11.85 12.85 0.07
CA HIS A 375 -10.79 13.79 0.41
C HIS A 375 -10.27 14.50 -0.86
N GLN A 376 -10.13 15.83 -0.81
CA GLN A 376 -9.51 16.61 -1.90
C GLN A 376 -8.22 17.27 -1.44
N CYS A 377 -7.16 17.14 -2.24
CA CYS A 377 -5.86 17.74 -2.01
C CYS A 377 -5.24 18.25 -3.33
N ARG A 378 -4.24 19.13 -3.21
CA ARG A 378 -3.29 19.50 -4.27
C ARG A 378 -2.07 20.15 -3.62
N TRP A 379 -0.88 19.88 -4.16
CA TRP A 379 0.27 20.76 -3.96
C TRP A 379 0.11 22.02 -4.83
N GLY A 380 -0.03 23.19 -4.19
CA GLY A 380 -0.12 24.48 -4.87
C GLY A 380 -1.46 25.20 -4.79
N TYR A 381 -2.33 24.85 -3.83
CA TYR A 381 -3.42 25.74 -3.43
C TYR A 381 -2.85 26.98 -2.70
N LYS A 382 -2.63 28.06 -3.45
CA LYS A 382 -1.75 29.18 -3.04
C LYS A 382 -2.19 30.00 -1.82
N ASN A 383 -3.46 29.91 -1.41
CA ASN A 383 -4.02 30.68 -0.29
C ASN A 383 -5.42 30.16 0.10
N TRP A 384 -5.92 30.62 1.25
CA TRP A 384 -7.24 30.27 1.77
C TRP A 384 -8.40 30.60 0.83
N THR A 385 -8.31 31.69 0.04
CA THR A 385 -9.36 32.04 -0.92
C THR A 385 -9.48 30.98 -2.01
N MET A 386 -8.35 30.50 -2.54
CA MET A 386 -8.34 29.43 -3.53
C MET A 386 -8.91 28.13 -2.96
N MET A 387 -8.56 27.76 -1.72
CA MET A 387 -9.15 26.60 -1.05
C MET A 387 -10.66 26.77 -0.84
N GLN A 388 -11.11 27.96 -0.48
CA GLN A 388 -12.54 28.27 -0.36
C GLN A 388 -13.27 28.13 -1.70
N ASP A 389 -12.65 28.54 -2.82
CA ASP A 389 -13.22 28.37 -4.15
C ASP A 389 -13.35 26.89 -4.53
N VAL A 390 -12.37 26.04 -4.15
CA VAL A 390 -12.46 24.59 -4.33
C VAL A 390 -13.68 24.05 -3.56
N VAL A 391 -13.80 24.34 -2.27
CA VAL A 391 -14.93 23.91 -1.43
C VAL A 391 -16.27 24.40 -2.00
N ASN A 392 -16.34 25.66 -2.46
CA ASN A 392 -17.53 26.23 -3.07
C ASN A 392 -17.93 25.51 -4.36
N ASN A 393 -16.96 25.08 -5.17
CA ASN A 393 -17.23 24.33 -6.40
C ASN A 393 -17.78 22.92 -6.10
N PHE A 394 -17.25 22.22 -5.10
CA PHE A 394 -17.84 20.94 -4.64
C PHE A 394 -19.30 21.12 -4.22
N ALA A 395 -19.59 22.13 -3.41
CA ALA A 395 -20.96 22.45 -2.99
C ALA A 395 -21.86 22.81 -4.20
N LYS A 396 -21.37 23.65 -5.11
CA LYS A 396 -22.08 24.10 -6.33
C LYS A 396 -22.54 22.93 -7.20
N PHE A 397 -21.71 21.91 -7.37
CA PHE A 397 -22.02 20.74 -8.19
C PHE A 397 -22.62 19.57 -7.39
N SER A 398 -22.80 19.75 -6.07
CA SER A 398 -23.31 18.74 -5.14
C SER A 398 -22.50 17.44 -5.23
N ILE A 399 -21.18 17.59 -5.18
CA ILE A 399 -20.22 16.48 -5.07
C ILE A 399 -19.89 16.34 -3.57
N PRO A 400 -20.02 15.14 -2.97
CA PRO A 400 -19.59 14.91 -1.60
C PRO A 400 -18.13 15.34 -1.37
N LEU A 401 -17.88 16.07 -0.28
CA LEU A 401 -16.56 16.50 0.15
C LEU A 401 -16.50 16.44 1.66
N GLU A 402 -15.79 15.45 2.18
CA GLU A 402 -15.63 15.27 3.62
C GLU A 402 -14.46 16.10 4.17
N THR A 403 -13.33 16.08 3.45
CA THR A 403 -12.08 16.64 3.95
C THR A 403 -11.34 17.39 2.85
N ILE A 404 -10.88 18.61 3.15
CA ILE A 404 -9.99 19.38 2.29
C ILE A 404 -8.58 19.41 2.90
N TRP A 405 -7.57 19.31 2.04
CA TRP A 405 -6.18 19.16 2.44
C TRP A 405 -5.33 20.31 1.91
N ASN A 406 -4.30 20.68 2.66
CA ASN A 406 -3.28 21.65 2.24
C ASN A 406 -1.89 21.01 2.20
N ASN A 407 -1.13 21.37 1.17
CA ASN A 407 0.24 20.95 0.90
C ASN A 407 1.03 22.10 0.24
N ASP A 408 1.05 23.29 0.83
CA ASP A 408 1.80 24.42 0.25
C ASP A 408 2.64 25.11 1.34
N PRO A 409 3.97 25.26 1.15
CA PRO A 409 4.88 25.93 2.09
C PRO A 409 4.75 27.46 2.17
N ASN A 410 3.81 28.08 1.45
CA ASN A 410 3.52 29.50 1.59
C ASN A 410 3.01 29.85 3.01
N THR A 411 3.42 30.98 3.60
CA THR A 411 2.99 31.36 4.96
C THR A 411 1.53 31.84 4.97
N PHE A 412 0.60 30.90 5.15
CA PHE A 412 -0.83 31.17 5.32
C PHE A 412 -1.08 31.94 6.64
N PRO A 413 -1.77 33.09 6.61
CA PRO A 413 -2.11 33.82 7.84
C PRO A 413 -3.01 32.97 8.76
N TYR A 414 -2.61 32.80 10.03
CA TYR A 414 -3.35 31.99 11.00
C TYR A 414 -4.80 32.46 11.19
N ASP A 415 -5.03 33.78 11.29
CA ASP A 415 -6.39 34.32 11.50
C ASP A 415 -7.35 33.97 10.36
N GLN A 416 -6.86 33.95 9.11
CA GLN A 416 -7.65 33.57 7.94
C GLN A 416 -7.86 32.05 7.89
N GLY A 417 -6.84 31.28 8.26
CA GLY A 417 -6.94 29.82 8.35
C GLY A 417 -7.95 29.38 9.38
N LYS A 418 -7.95 30.03 10.56
CA LYS A 418 -8.97 29.79 11.57
C LYS A 418 -10.38 30.06 11.05
N GLN A 419 -10.61 31.15 10.34
CA GLN A 419 -11.92 31.45 9.74
C GLN A 419 -12.36 30.41 8.71
N PHE A 420 -11.43 29.97 7.86
CA PHE A 420 -11.69 28.93 6.86
C PHE A 420 -12.05 27.59 7.53
N ILE A 421 -11.24 27.15 8.49
CA ILE A 421 -11.44 25.88 9.22
C ILE A 421 -12.72 25.91 10.04
N ASP A 422 -12.99 26.99 10.78
CA ASP A 422 -14.27 27.16 11.50
C ASP A 422 -15.46 27.06 10.52
N GLY A 423 -15.32 27.57 9.29
CA GLY A 423 -16.30 27.44 8.21
C GLY A 423 -16.53 25.99 7.77
N LEU A 424 -15.47 25.19 7.62
CA LEU A 424 -15.55 23.76 7.31
C LEU A 424 -16.26 23.00 8.42
N HIS A 425 -15.85 23.21 9.68
CA HIS A 425 -16.45 22.53 10.83
C HIS A 425 -17.94 22.85 10.98
N ASN A 426 -18.35 24.10 10.74
CA ASN A 426 -19.77 24.49 10.72
C ASN A 426 -20.57 23.80 9.60
N ASN A 427 -19.90 23.36 8.53
CA ASN A 427 -20.49 22.61 7.42
C ASN A 427 -20.32 21.08 7.58
N ASN A 428 -19.84 20.60 8.72
CA ASN A 428 -19.53 19.19 8.99
C ASN A 428 -18.45 18.61 8.05
N GLN A 429 -17.46 19.41 7.70
CA GLN A 429 -16.29 19.03 6.91
C GLN A 429 -15.03 19.14 7.77
N HIS A 430 -13.94 18.55 7.30
CA HIS A 430 -12.68 18.42 8.05
C HIS A 430 -11.50 19.02 7.29
N TYR A 431 -10.44 19.35 8.03
CA TYR A 431 -9.20 19.89 7.49
C TYR A 431 -8.01 19.03 7.91
N VAL A 432 -7.21 18.61 6.93
CA VAL A 432 -5.94 17.89 7.14
C VAL A 432 -4.83 18.67 6.46
N THR A 433 -3.62 18.63 7.00
CA THR A 433 -2.47 19.30 6.40
C THR A 433 -1.24 18.42 6.47
N ILE A 434 -0.34 18.64 5.53
CA ILE A 434 1.00 18.04 5.52
C ILE A 434 1.84 18.57 6.69
N VAL A 435 2.68 17.70 7.23
CA VAL A 435 3.76 17.97 8.17
C VAL A 435 4.96 17.13 7.72
N ASP A 436 6.01 17.81 7.28
CA ASP A 436 7.26 17.15 6.89
C ASP A 436 8.04 16.69 8.12
N SER A 437 8.81 15.62 7.90
CA SER A 437 9.64 15.01 8.95
C SER A 437 10.87 15.83 9.35
N ALA A 438 11.34 16.71 8.46
CA ALA A 438 12.53 17.52 8.65
C ALA A 438 12.16 18.92 9.19
N ILE A 439 12.99 19.46 10.09
CA ILE A 439 12.73 20.72 10.79
C ILE A 439 13.63 21.83 10.27
N TYR A 440 13.02 22.92 9.81
CA TYR A 440 13.73 24.10 9.31
C TYR A 440 14.71 24.69 10.32
N ILE A 441 15.91 25.03 9.86
CA ILE A 441 16.91 25.75 10.67
C ILE A 441 16.90 27.24 10.29
N PRO A 442 16.63 28.15 11.24
CA PRO A 442 16.70 29.59 10.99
C PRO A 442 18.05 30.08 10.50
N ASN A 443 18.03 31.12 9.67
CA ASN A 443 19.22 31.89 9.33
C ASN A 443 19.77 32.61 10.58
N PRO A 444 20.99 32.29 11.04
CA PRO A 444 21.55 32.85 12.28
C PRO A 444 21.80 34.36 12.18
N ASP A 445 21.94 34.92 10.97
CA ASP A 445 22.13 36.35 10.73
C ASP A 445 20.80 37.13 10.68
N ASN A 446 19.65 36.43 10.75
CA ASN A 446 18.33 37.03 10.68
C ASN A 446 17.47 36.71 11.91
N ALA A 447 17.48 37.61 12.90
CA ALA A 447 16.71 37.45 14.13
C ALA A 447 15.18 37.36 13.91
N THR A 448 14.64 37.82 12.77
CA THR A 448 13.20 37.69 12.49
C THR A 448 12.83 36.32 11.93
N ASP A 449 13.81 35.50 11.57
CA ASP A 449 13.64 34.14 11.04
C ASP A 449 13.56 33.07 12.16
N ALA A 450 13.46 33.51 13.42
CA ALA A 450 13.42 32.62 14.57
C ALA A 450 12.28 31.60 14.47
N TYR A 451 12.61 30.32 14.65
CA TYR A 451 11.66 29.22 14.61
C TYR A 451 11.71 28.43 15.92
N SER A 452 10.67 28.55 16.73
CA SER A 452 10.65 28.04 18.10
C SER A 452 10.65 26.51 18.18
N VAL A 453 10.11 25.81 17.16
CA VAL A 453 10.13 24.34 17.10
C VAL A 453 11.57 23.84 17.01
N TYR A 454 12.38 24.45 16.13
CA TYR A 454 13.82 24.18 16.05
C TYR A 454 14.53 24.54 17.35
N SER A 455 14.39 25.77 17.86
CA SER A 455 15.11 26.20 19.06
C SER A 455 14.80 25.32 20.27
N MET A 456 13.54 24.91 20.45
CA MET A 456 13.14 23.99 21.52
C MET A 456 13.75 22.60 21.33
N GLY A 457 13.81 22.10 20.09
CA GLY A 457 14.44 20.79 19.82
C GLY A 457 15.94 20.82 20.06
N HIS A 458 16.61 21.87 19.60
CA HIS A 458 18.03 22.10 19.82
C HIS A 458 18.36 22.11 21.32
N ASP A 459 17.60 22.88 22.11
CA ASP A 459 17.78 22.97 23.56
C ASP A 459 17.51 21.63 24.30
N MET A 460 16.67 20.77 23.72
CA MET A 460 16.31 19.44 24.26
C MET A 460 17.19 18.30 23.75
N ASP A 461 18.13 18.57 22.83
CA ASP A 461 19.04 17.62 22.19
C ASP A 461 18.31 16.46 21.48
N VAL A 462 17.31 16.79 20.64
CA VAL A 462 16.42 15.81 19.97
C VAL A 462 16.70 15.63 18.47
N PHE A 463 17.81 16.11 17.95
CA PHE A 463 18.15 16.00 16.54
C PHE A 463 19.31 15.02 16.32
N MET A 464 19.29 14.33 15.18
CA MET A 464 20.38 13.46 14.72
C MET A 464 21.68 14.25 14.60
N LYS A 465 22.81 13.55 14.78
CA LYS A 465 24.15 14.15 14.79
C LYS A 465 25.04 13.58 13.69
N ASN A 466 26.07 14.32 13.32
CA ASN A 466 27.22 13.81 12.60
C ASN A 466 28.09 12.96 13.55
N PRO A 467 29.01 12.12 13.01
CA PRO A 467 29.95 11.34 13.83
C PRO A 467 30.84 12.16 14.77
N ASP A 468 31.05 13.45 14.49
CA ASP A 468 31.82 14.36 15.35
C ASP A 468 31.00 14.99 16.49
N GLY A 469 29.70 14.68 16.56
CA GLY A 469 28.75 15.17 17.56
C GLY A 469 28.08 16.50 17.22
N SER A 470 28.37 17.12 16.08
CA SER A 470 27.60 18.28 15.57
C SER A 470 26.23 17.84 15.06
N GLU A 471 25.24 18.74 15.03
CA GLU A 471 23.92 18.41 14.45
C GLU A 471 24.03 18.05 12.97
N TYR A 472 23.31 17.02 12.55
CA TYR A 472 23.22 16.63 11.15
C TYR A 472 22.30 17.61 10.41
N ILE A 473 22.85 18.30 9.42
CA ILE A 473 22.13 19.30 8.61
C ILE A 473 22.02 18.82 7.17
N GLY A 474 20.79 18.52 6.73
CA GLY A 474 20.44 18.22 5.33
C GLY A 474 19.65 19.36 4.69
N ALA A 475 18.90 19.06 3.63
CA ALA A 475 18.02 20.01 2.97
C ALA A 475 16.72 19.35 2.50
N VAL A 476 15.57 20.00 2.72
CA VAL A 476 14.24 19.56 2.24
C VAL A 476 13.47 20.80 1.76
N TRP A 477 12.14 20.73 1.63
CA TRP A 477 11.27 21.82 1.18
C TRP A 477 11.49 23.18 1.86
N PRO A 478 11.65 23.27 3.20
CA PRO A 478 11.78 24.57 3.83
C PRO A 478 13.20 25.16 3.76
N SER A 479 14.16 24.54 3.04
CA SER A 479 15.60 24.85 2.97
C SER A 479 16.47 23.88 3.80
N PHE A 480 17.56 24.34 4.42
CA PHE A 480 18.37 23.51 5.33
C PHE A 480 17.58 23.09 6.56
N THR A 481 17.70 21.82 6.91
CA THR A 481 16.89 21.16 7.94
C THR A 481 17.72 20.26 8.84
N VAL A 482 17.29 20.13 10.10
CA VAL A 482 17.67 19.05 11.02
C VAL A 482 16.60 17.96 11.03
N PHE A 483 16.96 16.77 11.50
CA PHE A 483 16.09 15.60 11.51
C PHE A 483 15.90 15.11 12.96
N PRO A 484 14.65 14.91 13.41
CA PRO A 484 14.39 14.36 14.75
C PRO A 484 15.07 13.01 14.95
N ASP A 485 15.76 12.86 16.06
CA ASP A 485 16.28 11.58 16.54
C ASP A 485 15.21 10.91 17.40
N TRP A 486 14.48 9.95 16.85
CA TRP A 486 13.44 9.23 17.59
C TRP A 486 13.96 8.30 18.68
N GLN A 487 15.28 8.06 18.74
CA GLN A 487 15.92 7.33 19.84
C GLN A 487 16.25 8.24 21.03
N ALA A 488 16.21 9.57 20.87
CA ALA A 488 16.41 10.49 21.97
C ALA A 488 15.19 10.49 22.91
N VAL A 489 15.48 10.40 24.23
CA VAL A 489 14.47 10.29 25.30
C VAL A 489 13.43 11.42 25.26
N ASN A 490 13.82 12.59 24.77
CA ASN A 490 13.01 13.81 24.77
C ASN A 490 12.19 14.03 23.48
N SER A 491 12.41 13.26 22.41
CA SER A 491 11.86 13.55 21.08
C SER A 491 10.35 13.51 21.03
N THR A 492 9.72 12.48 21.58
CA THR A 492 8.25 12.37 21.65
C THR A 492 7.64 13.51 22.48
N GLN A 493 8.30 13.94 23.55
CA GLN A 493 7.85 15.10 24.34
C GLN A 493 7.94 16.39 23.53
N TRP A 494 9.10 16.65 22.92
CA TRP A 494 9.32 17.83 22.07
C TRP A 494 8.30 17.90 20.93
N TRP A 495 8.06 16.78 20.25
CA TRP A 495 7.09 16.68 19.16
C TRP A 495 5.67 16.98 19.65
N THR A 496 5.27 16.37 20.77
CA THR A 496 3.97 16.58 21.39
C THR A 496 3.76 18.04 21.78
N GLU A 497 4.73 18.67 22.46
CA GLU A 497 4.64 20.06 22.85
C GLU A 497 4.59 21.02 21.66
N SER A 498 5.35 20.72 20.59
CA SER A 498 5.35 21.50 19.35
C SER A 498 3.98 21.44 18.67
N LEU A 499 3.44 20.24 18.52
CA LEU A 499 2.14 20.00 17.90
C LEU A 499 1.01 20.64 18.72
N MET A 500 1.03 20.52 20.04
CA MET A 500 0.06 21.17 20.93
C MET A 500 0.09 22.71 20.81
N LYS A 501 1.30 23.30 20.71
CA LYS A 501 1.45 24.76 20.52
C LYS A 501 0.93 25.18 19.15
N TRP A 502 1.23 24.44 18.09
CA TRP A 502 0.77 24.73 16.75
C TRP A 502 -0.76 24.58 16.60
N TYR A 503 -1.34 23.55 17.21
CA TYR A 503 -2.79 23.29 17.21
C TYR A 503 -3.62 24.45 17.79
N GLN A 504 -3.05 25.25 18.70
CA GLN A 504 -3.73 26.45 19.23
C GLN A 504 -4.01 27.49 18.15
N ASN A 505 -3.20 27.52 17.08
CA ASN A 505 -3.36 28.43 15.96
C ASN A 505 -4.18 27.80 14.82
N VAL A 506 -4.03 26.50 14.59
CA VAL A 506 -4.68 25.77 13.49
C VAL A 506 -5.28 24.47 14.03
N GLN A 507 -6.62 24.43 14.15
CA GLN A 507 -7.34 23.27 14.68
C GLN A 507 -7.56 22.22 13.59
N VAL A 508 -6.53 21.47 13.28
CA VAL A 508 -6.57 20.37 12.29
C VAL A 508 -7.36 19.17 12.80
N ASP A 509 -7.97 18.40 11.90
CA ASP A 509 -8.70 17.17 12.24
C ASP A 509 -7.84 15.90 12.09
N GLY A 510 -6.71 16.02 11.39
CA GLY A 510 -5.72 14.97 11.22
C GLY A 510 -4.44 15.49 10.58
N ILE A 511 -3.43 14.63 10.50
CA ILE A 511 -2.08 14.98 10.04
C ILE A 511 -1.66 14.05 8.91
N TRP A 512 -1.04 14.62 7.89
CA TRP A 512 -0.33 13.89 6.87
C TRP A 512 1.17 14.02 7.14
N ILE A 513 1.83 12.91 7.48
CA ILE A 513 3.28 12.87 7.69
C ILE A 513 3.95 12.49 6.38
N ASP A 514 4.84 13.35 5.89
CA ASP A 514 5.55 13.17 4.62
C ASP A 514 7.07 13.26 4.78
N MET A 515 7.81 12.87 3.73
CA MET A 515 9.28 12.91 3.67
C MET A 515 9.95 12.08 4.77
N SER A 516 9.36 10.93 5.12
CA SER A 516 9.61 10.18 6.36
C SER A 516 10.45 8.91 6.17
N GLU A 517 11.06 8.72 5.00
CA GLU A 517 11.91 7.58 4.71
C GLU A 517 13.20 7.45 5.54
N VAL A 518 13.99 8.47 5.87
CA VAL A 518 13.80 9.93 5.83
C VAL A 518 14.53 10.64 4.68
N SER A 519 13.82 11.49 3.94
CA SER A 519 14.34 12.12 2.71
C SER A 519 15.22 13.35 2.97
N SER A 520 16.27 13.53 2.15
CA SER A 520 17.15 14.71 2.14
C SER A 520 17.64 14.99 0.71
N PHE A 521 17.52 16.23 0.23
CA PHE A 521 17.94 16.67 -1.11
C PHE A 521 19.45 16.93 -1.23
N CYS A 522 20.25 16.32 -0.36
CA CYS A 522 21.70 16.34 -0.44
C CYS A 522 22.27 15.08 0.22
N VAL A 523 23.36 14.59 -0.36
CA VAL A 523 24.13 13.47 0.16
C VAL A 523 25.05 13.98 1.27
N GLY A 524 24.77 13.54 2.49
CA GLY A 524 25.52 13.91 3.69
C GLY A 524 25.13 15.28 4.25
N SER A 525 25.81 15.69 5.32
CA SER A 525 25.50 16.97 5.93
C SER A 525 26.02 18.13 5.06
N CYS A 526 25.10 18.93 4.51
CA CYS A 526 25.39 19.92 3.47
C CYS A 526 25.18 21.39 3.89
N GLY A 527 24.53 21.66 5.04
CA GLY A 527 24.15 23.03 5.42
C GLY A 527 25.01 23.72 6.49
N SER A 528 25.90 23.01 7.19
CA SER A 528 26.57 23.52 8.41
C SER A 528 27.32 24.84 8.24
N ASP A 529 28.00 25.04 7.10
CA ASP A 529 28.75 26.28 6.80
C ASP A 529 27.92 27.31 5.99
N SER A 530 26.67 26.98 5.68
CA SER A 530 25.84 27.70 4.70
C SER A 530 24.49 28.18 5.24
N LEU A 531 24.21 28.04 6.54
CA LEU A 531 22.93 28.46 7.15
C LEU A 531 22.59 29.94 6.92
N HIS A 532 23.59 30.80 6.73
CA HIS A 532 23.40 32.22 6.40
C HIS A 532 22.75 32.46 5.02
N LEU A 533 22.69 31.44 4.16
CA LEU A 533 22.01 31.47 2.87
C LEU A 533 20.51 31.19 2.96
N ASN A 534 20.00 30.73 4.11
CA ASN A 534 18.59 30.42 4.27
C ASN A 534 17.69 31.67 4.07
N PRO A 535 16.53 31.51 3.39
CA PRO A 535 16.06 30.28 2.72
C PRO A 535 16.73 30.05 1.33
N VAL A 536 16.99 28.79 0.99
CA VAL A 536 17.54 28.32 -0.29
C VAL A 536 16.50 27.53 -1.09
N HIS A 537 16.69 27.46 -2.40
CA HIS A 537 15.89 26.63 -3.30
C HIS A 537 16.51 25.23 -3.44
N PRO A 538 15.71 24.14 -3.54
CA PRO A 538 16.19 22.78 -3.80
C PRO A 538 17.12 22.68 -5.03
N PRO A 539 17.97 21.64 -5.10
CA PRO A 539 18.97 21.49 -6.18
C PRO A 539 18.39 21.09 -7.54
N PHE A 540 17.07 20.95 -7.63
CA PHE A 540 16.32 20.61 -8.84
C PHE A 540 15.18 21.61 -9.06
N ALA A 541 14.71 21.71 -10.31
CA ALA A 541 13.60 22.57 -10.68
C ALA A 541 12.27 21.94 -10.27
N LEU A 542 11.39 22.72 -9.65
CA LEU A 542 10.07 22.23 -9.22
C LEU A 542 9.11 22.08 -10.41
N PRO A 543 8.11 21.17 -10.32
CA PRO A 543 7.07 21.05 -11.33
C PRO A 543 6.41 22.39 -11.67
N GLY A 544 6.38 22.72 -12.97
CA GLY A 544 5.83 23.98 -13.49
C GLY A 544 6.81 25.15 -13.57
N GLU A 545 8.03 25.01 -13.05
CA GLU A 545 9.08 26.01 -13.26
C GLU A 545 9.60 26.02 -14.71
N PRO A 546 10.19 27.13 -15.19
CA PRO A 546 10.75 27.19 -16.53
C PRO A 546 11.78 26.06 -16.77
N GLY A 547 11.51 25.19 -17.75
CA GLY A 547 12.35 24.03 -18.06
C GLY A 547 11.92 22.72 -17.37
N SER A 548 10.92 22.78 -16.48
CA SER A 548 10.35 21.68 -15.70
C SER A 548 8.82 21.65 -15.78
N VAL A 549 8.25 22.07 -16.91
CA VAL A 549 6.81 21.92 -17.17
C VAL A 549 6.53 20.50 -17.67
N ASP A 550 5.57 19.80 -17.07
CA ASP A 550 5.12 18.49 -17.55
C ASP A 550 4.09 18.65 -18.69
N TYR A 551 4.35 17.95 -19.78
CA TYR A 551 3.49 17.88 -20.96
C TYR A 551 2.99 16.44 -21.23
N GLY A 552 3.29 15.52 -20.33
CA GLY A 552 2.81 14.15 -20.34
C GLY A 552 1.32 14.08 -20.05
N TYR A 553 0.67 13.13 -20.70
CA TYR A 553 -0.73 12.76 -20.54
C TYR A 553 -0.84 11.23 -20.56
N PRO A 554 -1.92 10.65 -20.01
CA PRO A 554 -2.10 9.20 -19.97
C PRO A 554 -2.11 8.54 -21.33
N GLU A 555 -1.87 7.23 -21.31
CA GLU A 555 -1.93 6.36 -22.47
C GLU A 555 -3.30 6.48 -23.15
N GLY A 556 -3.30 6.66 -24.48
CA GLY A 556 -4.52 6.83 -25.26
C GLY A 556 -5.03 8.28 -25.40
N PHE A 557 -4.43 9.27 -24.72
CA PHE A 557 -4.87 10.67 -24.80
C PHE A 557 -4.82 11.24 -26.24
N ASN A 558 -3.88 10.80 -27.07
CA ASN A 558 -3.81 11.19 -28.48
C ASN A 558 -5.02 10.71 -29.32
N VAL A 559 -5.74 9.69 -28.85
CA VAL A 559 -6.97 9.19 -29.48
C VAL A 559 -8.18 10.02 -29.02
N THR A 560 -8.24 10.38 -27.73
CA THR A 560 -9.35 11.14 -27.15
C THR A 560 -9.25 12.64 -27.46
N ASN A 561 -8.05 13.20 -27.55
CA ASN A 561 -7.79 14.62 -27.84
C ASN A 561 -6.48 14.82 -28.65
N SER A 562 -6.55 14.52 -29.95
CA SER A 562 -5.38 14.58 -30.84
C SER A 562 -4.74 15.98 -30.98
N THR A 563 -5.54 17.04 -30.87
CA THR A 563 -5.06 18.42 -31.05
C THR A 563 -4.19 18.86 -29.89
N GLU A 564 -4.67 18.63 -28.67
CA GLU A 564 -3.92 18.97 -27.46
C GLU A 564 -2.70 18.06 -27.31
N ALA A 565 -2.83 16.76 -27.58
CA ALA A 565 -1.69 15.84 -27.58
C ALA A 565 -0.57 16.29 -28.54
N ALA A 566 -0.91 16.79 -29.74
CA ALA A 566 0.07 17.32 -30.68
C ALA A 566 0.71 18.63 -30.19
N ALA A 567 -0.06 19.50 -29.53
CA ALA A 567 0.45 20.74 -28.93
C ALA A 567 1.40 20.44 -27.77
N ALA A 568 1.01 19.56 -26.84
CA ALA A 568 1.82 19.12 -25.72
C ALA A 568 3.12 18.44 -26.19
N SER A 569 3.03 17.55 -27.18
CA SER A 569 4.22 16.93 -27.81
C SER A 569 5.17 17.97 -28.41
N SER A 570 4.64 19.01 -29.06
CA SER A 570 5.43 20.08 -29.66
C SER A 570 6.10 20.95 -28.59
N ALA A 571 5.40 21.25 -27.50
CA ALA A 571 5.93 22.02 -26.37
C ALA A 571 7.00 21.24 -25.60
N SER A 572 6.76 19.95 -25.35
CA SER A 572 7.75 19.03 -24.76
C SER A 572 9.04 18.98 -25.59
N ALA A 573 8.92 18.84 -26.92
CA ALA A 573 10.09 18.87 -27.82
C ALA A 573 10.83 20.21 -27.79
N ALA A 574 10.10 21.33 -27.69
CA ALA A 574 10.70 22.66 -27.58
C ALA A 574 11.46 22.82 -26.25
N GLN A 575 10.88 22.42 -25.12
CA GLN A 575 11.55 22.44 -23.81
C GLN A 575 12.78 21.53 -23.79
N ALA A 576 12.67 20.31 -24.31
CA ALA A 576 13.81 19.39 -24.43
C ALA A 576 14.95 19.99 -25.26
N SER A 577 14.61 20.71 -26.35
CA SER A 577 15.59 21.41 -27.17
C SER A 577 16.26 22.59 -26.45
N SER A 578 15.53 23.34 -25.62
CA SER A 578 16.11 24.45 -24.84
C SER A 578 17.02 23.92 -23.72
N ASN A 579 16.59 22.87 -23.03
CA ASN A 579 17.36 22.23 -21.95
C ASN A 579 18.65 21.61 -22.49
N SER A 580 18.60 21.01 -23.69
CA SER A 580 19.79 20.47 -24.35
C SER A 580 20.76 21.56 -24.81
N ALA A 581 20.27 22.75 -25.18
CA ALA A 581 21.11 23.86 -25.63
C ALA A 581 21.89 24.53 -24.47
N THR A 582 21.44 24.36 -23.23
CA THR A 582 22.10 24.87 -22.02
C THR A 582 22.99 23.85 -21.33
N GLN A 583 22.87 22.56 -21.64
CA GLN A 583 23.78 21.52 -21.14
C GLN A 583 25.15 21.58 -21.82
N VAL A 584 26.20 21.68 -21.01
CA VAL A 584 27.59 21.51 -21.47
C VAL A 584 27.81 20.02 -21.76
N SER A 585 28.38 19.68 -22.91
CA SER A 585 28.69 18.30 -23.28
C SER A 585 29.55 17.62 -22.20
N SER A 586 28.96 16.69 -21.45
CA SER A 586 29.71 15.86 -20.52
C SER A 586 30.56 14.87 -21.31
N SER A 587 31.86 14.81 -21.01
CA SER A 587 32.71 13.75 -21.52
C SER A 587 32.30 12.44 -20.88
N THR A 588 31.86 11.45 -21.67
CA THR A 588 31.71 10.06 -21.23
C THR A 588 33.10 9.51 -20.88
N SER A 589 33.55 9.75 -19.65
CA SER A 589 34.53 8.88 -19.01
C SER A 589 33.77 7.75 -18.34
N THR A 590 34.09 6.50 -18.66
CA THR A 590 33.72 5.35 -17.85
C THR A 590 34.44 5.47 -16.51
N GLN A 591 33.82 6.16 -15.56
CA GLN A 591 34.32 6.14 -14.18
C GLN A 591 34.14 4.73 -13.63
N PRO A 592 35.15 4.18 -12.94
CA PRO A 592 35.00 2.88 -12.30
C PRO A 592 33.90 2.93 -11.23
N TYR A 593 33.24 1.79 -10.99
CA TYR A 593 32.36 1.65 -9.83
C TYR A 593 33.19 1.59 -8.55
N LEU A 594 32.74 2.27 -7.50
CA LEU A 594 33.29 2.14 -6.16
C LEU A 594 32.95 0.74 -5.64
N ARG A 595 33.96 -0.01 -5.24
CA ARG A 595 33.82 -1.30 -4.54
C ARG A 595 34.64 -1.25 -3.27
N THR A 596 33.98 -1.42 -2.13
CA THR A 596 34.64 -1.44 -0.83
C THR A 596 34.99 -2.88 -0.46
N THR A 597 36.07 -3.05 0.28
CA THR A 597 36.52 -4.37 0.75
C THR A 597 36.35 -4.42 2.26
N PRO A 598 35.86 -5.55 2.83
CA PRO A 598 35.76 -5.69 4.28
C PRO A 598 37.09 -5.42 4.97
N THR A 599 37.04 -4.65 6.05
CA THR A 599 38.19 -4.37 6.92
C THR A 599 37.86 -4.85 8.32
N ALA A 600 38.68 -5.78 8.84
CA ALA A 600 38.40 -6.42 10.13
C ALA A 600 38.17 -5.39 11.25
N GLY A 601 37.02 -5.46 11.90
CA GLY A 601 36.62 -4.59 13.01
C GLY A 601 36.24 -3.15 12.60
N VAL A 602 36.03 -2.88 11.32
CA VAL A 602 35.62 -1.56 10.81
C VAL A 602 34.44 -1.74 9.86
N ARG A 603 33.29 -1.16 10.21
CA ARG A 603 32.13 -1.08 9.33
C ARG A 603 32.29 0.09 8.36
N ASN A 604 32.03 -0.12 7.08
CA ASN A 604 31.80 0.98 6.14
C ASN A 604 30.29 1.09 5.89
N VAL A 605 29.60 1.90 6.69
CA VAL A 605 28.14 1.99 6.62
C VAL A 605 27.62 2.84 5.47
N ASN A 606 28.39 3.85 5.03
CA ASN A 606 28.00 4.67 3.88
C ASN A 606 28.12 3.88 2.57
N HIS A 607 29.15 3.03 2.45
CA HIS A 607 29.41 2.20 1.28
C HIS A 607 29.72 0.76 1.71
N PRO A 608 28.71 0.01 2.18
CA PRO A 608 28.90 -1.38 2.62
C PRO A 608 29.50 -2.23 1.50
N PRO A 609 30.34 -3.24 1.82
CA PRO A 609 30.93 -4.10 0.79
C PRO A 609 29.90 -4.86 -0.05
N TYR A 610 28.72 -5.12 0.51
CA TYR A 610 27.54 -5.57 -0.22
C TYR A 610 26.64 -4.39 -0.57
N VAL A 611 26.41 -4.14 -1.86
CA VAL A 611 25.56 -3.09 -2.41
C VAL A 611 24.22 -3.70 -2.81
N ILE A 612 23.15 -3.35 -2.09
CA ILE A 612 21.78 -3.74 -2.44
C ILE A 612 21.31 -3.06 -3.73
N ASN A 613 20.30 -3.62 -4.39
CA ASN A 613 19.68 -3.05 -5.57
C ASN A 613 18.72 -1.90 -5.26
N ASN A 614 19.23 -0.85 -4.60
CA ASN A 614 18.51 0.38 -4.31
C ASN A 614 18.32 1.20 -5.59
N GLN A 615 17.09 1.58 -5.92
CA GLN A 615 16.77 2.31 -7.16
C GLN A 615 17.50 3.65 -7.29
N LEU A 616 17.79 4.30 -6.17
CA LEU A 616 18.49 5.59 -6.13
C LEU A 616 20.03 5.44 -6.12
N GLY A 617 20.54 4.21 -6.10
CA GLY A 617 21.97 3.92 -6.05
C GLY A 617 22.52 3.99 -4.63
N ASP A 618 23.42 4.94 -4.38
CA ASP A 618 24.03 5.18 -3.06
C ASP A 618 22.95 5.37 -1.98
N LEU A 619 23.14 4.74 -0.82
CA LEU A 619 22.20 4.74 0.30
C LEU A 619 21.93 6.16 0.85
N GLY A 620 22.84 7.11 0.62
CA GLY A 620 22.69 8.51 1.03
C GLY A 620 21.97 9.42 0.03
N VAL A 621 21.58 8.93 -1.15
CA VAL A 621 20.88 9.73 -2.17
C VAL A 621 19.39 9.81 -1.83
N HIS A 622 18.85 11.03 -1.76
CA HIS A 622 17.49 11.29 -1.23
C HIS A 622 17.23 10.67 0.15
N ALA A 623 18.26 10.62 1.01
CA ALA A 623 18.16 10.06 2.35
C ALA A 623 19.10 10.78 3.32
N VAL A 624 18.82 10.68 4.62
CA VAL A 624 19.86 10.91 5.64
C VAL A 624 20.96 9.84 5.45
N VAL A 625 22.23 10.24 5.51
CA VAL A 625 23.32 9.29 5.24
C VAL A 625 23.46 8.23 6.32
N PRO A 626 23.89 7.01 5.96
CA PRO A 626 23.92 5.89 6.89
C PRO A 626 24.78 6.10 8.16
N ASN A 627 25.80 6.95 8.12
CA ASN A 627 26.64 7.25 9.29
C ASN A 627 26.13 8.40 10.17
N ALA A 628 24.97 8.98 9.89
CA ALA A 628 24.32 9.87 10.86
C ALA A 628 24.10 9.11 12.17
N THR A 629 24.38 9.76 13.29
CA THR A 629 24.48 9.12 14.61
C THR A 629 23.34 9.59 15.51
N HIS A 630 22.63 8.64 16.10
CA HIS A 630 21.60 8.88 17.09
C HIS A 630 22.20 9.11 18.48
N SER A 631 21.43 9.67 19.40
CA SER A 631 21.82 9.97 20.79
C SER A 631 22.25 8.73 21.59
N THR A 632 21.82 7.54 21.17
CA THR A 632 22.19 6.23 21.72
C THR A 632 23.54 5.71 21.20
N GLY A 633 24.10 6.34 20.17
CA GLY A 633 25.28 5.86 19.43
C GLY A 633 24.97 4.91 18.28
N VAL A 634 23.69 4.59 18.05
CA VAL A 634 23.23 3.84 16.86
C VAL A 634 23.44 4.69 15.61
N GLU A 635 23.78 4.06 14.49
CA GLU A 635 23.93 4.71 13.19
C GLU A 635 22.63 4.58 12.38
N GLU A 636 22.28 5.59 11.57
CA GLU A 636 21.08 5.58 10.72
C GLU A 636 21.03 4.34 9.83
N TYR A 637 22.18 3.81 9.40
CA TYR A 637 22.31 2.53 8.70
C TYR A 637 21.50 1.37 9.32
N ASP A 638 21.43 1.34 10.66
CA ASP A 638 20.82 0.26 11.42
C ASP A 638 19.30 0.43 11.56
N VAL A 639 18.78 1.64 11.42
CA VAL A 639 17.40 2.01 11.77
C VAL A 639 16.67 2.84 10.71
N HIS A 640 17.28 3.10 9.55
CA HIS A 640 16.71 3.89 8.44
C HIS A 640 15.25 3.53 8.14
N ASN A 641 14.97 2.22 8.00
CA ASN A 641 13.61 1.73 7.71
C ASN A 641 12.59 1.94 8.84
N LEU A 642 13.02 2.40 10.02
CA LEU A 642 12.16 2.65 11.18
C LEU A 642 11.75 4.11 11.33
N PHE A 643 12.42 5.05 10.66
CA PHE A 643 12.13 6.48 10.85
C PHE A 643 10.64 6.80 10.68
N GLY A 644 10.04 6.32 9.58
CA GLY A 644 8.61 6.49 9.31
C GLY A 644 7.72 5.86 10.37
N TYR A 645 8.03 4.64 10.81
CA TYR A 645 7.30 3.97 11.88
C TYR A 645 7.33 4.78 13.20
N GLU A 646 8.48 5.34 13.54
CA GLU A 646 8.69 6.07 14.80
C GLU A 646 8.00 7.44 14.81
N ILE A 647 8.09 8.23 13.73
CA ILE A 647 7.38 9.51 13.64
C ILE A 647 5.85 9.31 13.63
N LEU A 648 5.35 8.24 13.02
CA LEU A 648 3.92 7.93 13.03
C LEU A 648 3.44 7.58 14.45
N ASN A 649 4.20 6.78 15.19
CA ASN A 649 3.92 6.49 16.59
C ASN A 649 3.99 7.75 17.47
N ALA A 650 5.05 8.56 17.34
CA ALA A 650 5.19 9.83 18.07
C ALA A 650 4.04 10.80 17.77
N THR A 651 3.58 10.87 16.52
CA THR A 651 2.44 11.69 16.10
C THR A 651 1.13 11.15 16.66
N TYR A 652 0.94 9.84 16.71
CA TYR A 652 -0.22 9.22 17.35
C TYR A 652 -0.29 9.57 18.84
N ILE A 653 0.83 9.45 19.56
CA ILE A 653 0.94 9.87 20.96
C ILE A 653 0.62 11.36 21.10
N ALA A 654 1.17 12.22 20.26
CA ALA A 654 0.93 13.66 20.30
C ALA A 654 -0.55 14.02 20.06
N LEU A 655 -1.20 13.38 19.08
CA LEU A 655 -2.60 13.64 18.74
C LEU A 655 -3.56 13.16 19.82
N THR A 656 -3.31 12.01 20.46
CA THR A 656 -4.16 11.55 21.60
C THR A 656 -4.13 12.52 22.78
N GLN A 657 -3.03 13.26 22.96
CA GLN A 657 -2.90 14.29 24.00
C GLN A 657 -3.48 15.64 23.58
N THR A 658 -3.37 15.98 22.29
CA THR A 658 -3.82 17.26 21.72
C THR A 658 -5.33 17.28 21.45
N ILE A 659 -5.85 16.28 20.74
CA ILE A 659 -7.26 16.12 20.38
C ILE A 659 -7.88 15.05 21.29
N LYS A 660 -8.01 15.40 22.57
CA LYS A 660 -8.39 14.45 23.64
C LYS A 660 -9.64 13.65 23.31
N ALA A 661 -9.61 12.37 23.67
CA ALA A 661 -10.68 11.38 23.53
C ALA A 661 -11.04 10.96 22.10
N LYS A 662 -10.57 11.64 21.05
CA LYS A 662 -10.81 11.24 19.65
C LYS A 662 -9.73 10.29 19.13
N ARG A 663 -10.09 9.44 18.17
CA ARG A 663 -9.13 8.62 17.42
C ARG A 663 -8.27 9.53 16.55
N PRO A 664 -6.93 9.46 16.61
CA PRO A 664 -6.08 10.17 15.66
C PRO A 664 -6.37 9.75 14.21
N PHE A 665 -6.30 10.70 13.28
CA PHE A 665 -6.24 10.41 11.85
C PHE A 665 -4.86 10.83 11.33
N ILE A 666 -4.08 9.83 10.92
CA ILE A 666 -2.72 10.01 10.41
C ILE A 666 -2.61 9.24 9.10
N ILE A 667 -2.07 9.89 8.07
CA ILE A 667 -1.65 9.25 6.82
C ILE A 667 -0.13 9.44 6.71
N GLY A 668 0.63 8.35 6.68
CA GLY A 668 2.10 8.34 6.64
C GLY A 668 2.66 7.79 5.34
N ARG A 669 3.81 8.32 4.88
CA ARG A 669 4.49 7.82 3.67
C ARG A 669 5.31 6.58 3.97
N SER A 670 6.42 6.75 4.69
CA SER A 670 7.27 5.65 5.10
C SER A 670 6.60 4.84 6.21
N THR A 671 6.68 3.52 6.09
CA THR A 671 6.05 2.57 7.02
C THR A 671 6.96 1.38 7.28
N PHE A 672 6.83 0.80 8.46
CA PHE A 672 7.42 -0.50 8.80
C PHE A 672 6.31 -1.45 9.26
N ALA A 673 6.60 -2.75 9.32
CA ALA A 673 5.70 -3.76 9.88
C ALA A 673 5.15 -3.32 11.25
N GLY A 674 3.82 -3.19 11.36
CA GLY A 674 3.12 -2.74 12.57
C GLY A 674 2.70 -1.26 12.60
N ALA A 675 3.10 -0.44 11.62
CA ALA A 675 2.70 0.98 11.54
C ALA A 675 1.17 1.19 11.48
N GLY A 676 0.41 0.18 11.06
CA GLY A 676 -1.06 0.19 11.04
C GLY A 676 -1.72 0.40 12.40
N GLN A 677 -1.00 0.15 13.50
CA GLN A 677 -1.46 0.46 14.86
C GLN A 677 -1.63 1.97 15.13
N PHE A 678 -1.05 2.82 14.27
CA PHE A 678 -0.97 4.26 14.51
C PHE A 678 -1.52 5.08 13.33
N ALA A 679 -1.31 4.62 12.10
CA ALA A 679 -1.59 5.41 10.90
C ALA A 679 -2.15 4.57 9.74
N GLY A 680 -2.82 5.25 8.82
CA GLY A 680 -3.01 4.77 7.45
C GLY A 680 -1.83 5.15 6.54
N HIS A 681 -1.91 4.76 5.29
CA HIS A 681 -0.90 4.98 4.28
C HIS A 681 -1.55 5.35 2.93
N TRP A 682 -0.81 5.98 2.02
CA TRP A 682 -1.25 6.20 0.65
C TRP A 682 -0.18 5.71 -0.31
N GLY A 683 -0.57 5.30 -1.51
CA GLY A 683 0.33 4.65 -2.47
C GLY A 683 1.44 5.53 -3.07
N GLY A 684 1.82 6.64 -2.45
CA GLY A 684 2.90 7.52 -2.86
C GLY A 684 2.62 8.40 -4.06
N ASP A 685 3.70 8.92 -4.62
CA ASP A 685 3.74 9.85 -5.76
C ASP A 685 3.53 9.09 -7.08
N ASN A 686 2.33 8.53 -7.24
CA ASN A 686 1.94 7.82 -8.45
C ASN A 686 1.78 8.76 -9.66
N TYR A 687 1.71 8.19 -10.86
CA TYR A 687 1.55 8.97 -12.10
C TYR A 687 0.10 8.97 -12.61
N ALA A 688 -0.28 10.00 -13.34
CA ALA A 688 -1.53 10.09 -14.11
C ALA A 688 -1.48 9.19 -15.35
N THR A 689 -1.38 7.88 -15.13
CA THR A 689 -1.28 6.82 -16.14
C THR A 689 -2.23 5.66 -15.83
N TRP A 690 -2.63 4.91 -16.86
CA TRP A 690 -3.42 3.68 -16.69
C TRP A 690 -2.62 2.59 -15.99
N GLU A 691 -1.30 2.56 -16.18
CA GLU A 691 -0.38 1.68 -15.46
C GLU A 691 -0.42 1.93 -13.93
N SER A 692 -0.34 3.19 -13.50
CA SER A 692 -0.44 3.53 -12.07
C SER A 692 -1.82 3.19 -11.49
N MET A 693 -2.90 3.42 -12.26
CA MET A 693 -4.24 2.99 -11.85
C MET A 693 -4.31 1.46 -11.71
N TYR A 694 -3.73 0.71 -12.64
CA TYR A 694 -3.65 -0.75 -12.59
C TYR A 694 -2.96 -1.24 -11.31
N PHE A 695 -1.74 -0.76 -11.04
CA PHE A 695 -0.94 -1.22 -9.89
C PHE A 695 -1.48 -0.76 -8.54
N SER A 696 -2.36 0.24 -8.50
CA SER A 696 -3.00 0.65 -7.23
C SER A 696 -3.87 -0.45 -6.61
N ILE A 697 -4.36 -1.43 -7.39
CA ILE A 697 -5.12 -2.58 -6.86
C ILE A 697 -4.22 -3.54 -6.07
N PRO A 698 -3.16 -4.15 -6.67
CA PRO A 698 -2.28 -5.04 -5.91
C PRO A 698 -1.61 -4.33 -4.74
N GLN A 699 -1.20 -3.05 -4.89
CA GLN A 699 -0.66 -2.27 -3.77
C GLN A 699 -1.67 -2.19 -2.60
N ALA A 700 -2.96 -1.93 -2.88
CA ALA A 700 -3.99 -1.87 -1.82
C ALA A 700 -4.26 -3.22 -1.14
N LEU A 701 -4.08 -4.33 -1.89
CA LEU A 701 -4.17 -5.67 -1.35
C LEU A 701 -2.97 -5.97 -0.43
N ASP A 702 -1.75 -5.64 -0.86
CA ASP A 702 -0.54 -5.78 -0.04
C ASP A 702 -0.67 -5.01 1.29
N PHE A 703 -1.14 -3.76 1.28
CA PHE A 703 -1.34 -3.02 2.54
C PHE A 703 -2.48 -3.58 3.41
N SER A 704 -3.46 -4.25 2.83
CA SER A 704 -4.44 -5.03 3.62
C SER A 704 -3.78 -6.23 4.30
N LEU A 705 -2.83 -6.89 3.62
CA LEU A 705 -2.03 -7.99 4.17
C LEU A 705 -1.11 -7.50 5.30
N PHE A 706 -0.47 -6.34 5.13
CA PHE A 706 0.45 -5.73 6.10
C PHE A 706 -0.21 -5.16 7.36
N GLY A 707 -1.53 -5.30 7.51
CA GLY A 707 -2.25 -4.76 8.66
C GLY A 707 -2.40 -3.24 8.63
N MET A 708 -2.39 -2.65 7.44
CA MET A 708 -2.61 -1.21 7.21
C MET A 708 -3.82 -0.97 6.30
N PRO A 709 -5.03 -1.39 6.71
CA PRO A 709 -6.20 -1.38 5.84
C PRO A 709 -6.74 0.02 5.53
N MET A 710 -6.25 1.11 6.14
CA MET A 710 -6.55 2.48 5.72
C MET A 710 -5.55 2.90 4.63
N PHE A 711 -5.82 2.44 3.41
CA PHE A 711 -5.00 2.64 2.22
C PHE A 711 -5.77 3.20 1.02
N GLY A 712 -5.09 3.96 0.17
CA GLY A 712 -5.55 4.34 -1.16
C GLY A 712 -4.45 5.05 -1.96
N ALA A 713 -4.44 4.90 -3.29
CA ALA A 713 -3.56 5.67 -4.16
C ALA A 713 -4.16 7.07 -4.46
N ASP A 714 -3.32 8.01 -4.87
CA ASP A 714 -3.79 9.33 -5.28
C ASP A 714 -4.60 9.23 -6.57
N THR A 715 -5.90 9.51 -6.44
CA THR A 715 -6.87 9.28 -7.49
C THR A 715 -6.68 10.29 -8.61
N CYS A 716 -6.74 9.80 -9.85
CA CYS A 716 -6.40 10.51 -11.09
C CYS A 716 -4.88 10.67 -11.35
N GLY A 717 -4.04 10.27 -10.39
CA GLY A 717 -2.57 10.31 -10.45
C GLY A 717 -2.02 11.61 -9.87
N PHE A 718 -0.91 11.54 -9.13
CA PHE A 718 -0.26 12.70 -8.53
C PHE A 718 0.60 13.48 -9.53
N SER A 719 1.50 12.78 -10.24
CA SER A 719 2.42 13.38 -11.22
C SER A 719 1.95 13.18 -12.67
N GLY A 720 2.04 14.24 -13.47
CA GLY A 720 1.61 14.28 -14.88
C GLY A 720 0.17 14.75 -15.05
N ASN A 721 -0.16 15.20 -16.26
CA ASN A 721 -1.51 15.71 -16.53
C ASN A 721 -2.50 14.56 -16.72
N SER A 722 -3.47 14.43 -15.81
CA SER A 722 -4.60 13.54 -16.01
C SER A 722 -5.53 14.03 -17.13
N ASP A 723 -6.33 13.11 -17.67
CA ASP A 723 -7.35 13.42 -18.68
C ASP A 723 -8.75 13.03 -18.20
N GLU A 724 -9.77 13.42 -18.99
CA GLU A 724 -11.16 13.16 -18.66
C GLU A 724 -11.44 11.66 -18.50
N GLU A 725 -10.88 10.80 -19.36
CA GLU A 725 -11.19 9.37 -19.33
C GLU A 725 -10.53 8.67 -18.14
N LEU A 726 -9.23 8.88 -17.92
CA LEU A 726 -8.50 8.29 -16.80
C LEU A 726 -9.12 8.74 -15.48
N CYS A 727 -9.30 10.04 -15.28
CA CYS A 727 -9.84 10.55 -14.02
C CYS A 727 -11.28 10.08 -13.79
N ASN A 728 -12.09 9.94 -14.85
CA ASN A 728 -13.43 9.34 -14.77
C ASN A 728 -13.37 7.90 -14.25
N ARG A 729 -12.48 7.05 -14.78
CA ARG A 729 -12.35 5.64 -14.34
C ARG A 729 -11.73 5.52 -12.96
N TRP A 730 -10.73 6.33 -12.64
CA TRP A 730 -10.03 6.27 -11.38
C TRP A 730 -10.92 6.71 -10.21
N MET A 731 -11.68 7.79 -10.37
CA MET A 731 -12.69 8.22 -9.38
C MET A 731 -13.72 7.12 -9.07
N GLN A 732 -14.09 6.32 -10.07
CA GLN A 732 -15.01 5.20 -9.84
C GLN A 732 -14.37 4.06 -9.04
N MET A 733 -13.12 3.70 -9.35
CA MET A 733 -12.42 2.60 -8.69
C MET A 733 -12.02 2.96 -7.25
N SER A 734 -11.39 4.13 -7.05
CA SER A 734 -10.93 4.57 -5.72
C SER A 734 -12.06 4.78 -4.72
N ALA A 735 -13.30 4.96 -5.18
CA ALA A 735 -14.48 5.00 -4.31
C ALA A 735 -14.68 3.71 -3.48
N PHE A 736 -13.98 2.62 -3.80
CA PHE A 736 -14.03 1.35 -3.08
C PHE A 736 -12.77 1.04 -2.26
N PHE A 737 -11.75 1.91 -2.28
CA PHE A 737 -10.62 1.85 -1.33
C PHE A 737 -11.04 2.41 0.03
N SER A 738 -10.36 2.06 1.11
CA SER A 738 -10.68 2.61 2.43
C SER A 738 -10.39 4.11 2.50
N PHE A 739 -9.26 4.53 1.96
CA PHE A 739 -8.85 5.94 1.87
C PHE A 739 -9.12 6.43 0.44
N TYR A 740 -9.93 7.46 0.30
CA TYR A 740 -10.35 7.96 -1.00
C TYR A 740 -9.98 9.44 -1.16
N ARG A 741 -8.77 9.69 -1.69
CA ARG A 741 -8.21 11.02 -1.93
C ARG A 741 -7.92 11.23 -3.41
N ASN A 742 -8.33 12.39 -3.94
CA ASN A 742 -7.74 12.97 -5.15
C ASN A 742 -6.67 13.96 -4.71
N HIS A 743 -5.45 13.77 -5.19
CA HIS A 743 -4.31 14.64 -4.95
C HIS A 743 -3.57 14.86 -6.27
N ASN A 744 -2.95 16.02 -6.42
CA ASN A 744 -2.30 16.46 -7.64
C ASN A 744 -1.02 17.21 -7.27
N THR A 745 -0.01 17.12 -8.13
CA THR A 745 1.24 17.85 -7.95
C THR A 745 1.12 19.33 -8.35
N LEU A 746 2.19 20.07 -8.07
CA LEU A 746 2.38 21.47 -8.46
C LEU A 746 2.55 21.58 -9.98
N GLY A 747 2.09 22.67 -10.58
CA GLY A 747 2.35 22.95 -12.00
C GLY A 747 1.48 22.19 -13.00
N ASP A 748 0.94 21.04 -12.63
CA ASP A 748 0.07 20.22 -13.49
C ASP A 748 -1.36 20.74 -13.55
N ASN A 749 -2.08 20.28 -14.58
CA ASN A 749 -3.47 20.68 -14.82
C ASN A 749 -4.40 20.34 -13.66
N SER A 750 -5.47 21.14 -13.56
CA SER A 750 -6.49 20.89 -12.55
C SER A 750 -7.26 19.59 -12.81
N GLN A 751 -7.42 18.78 -11.77
CA GLN A 751 -8.08 17.47 -11.85
C GLN A 751 -9.11 17.22 -10.75
N GLU A 752 -9.60 18.27 -10.10
CA GLU A 752 -10.77 18.14 -9.22
C GLU A 752 -11.96 17.55 -10.01
N PRO A 753 -12.82 16.72 -9.40
CA PRO A 753 -13.89 16.02 -10.13
C PRO A 753 -14.88 16.95 -10.84
N TYR A 754 -14.95 18.22 -10.44
CA TYR A 754 -15.78 19.23 -11.10
C TYR A 754 -15.18 19.86 -12.37
N ILE A 755 -13.96 19.49 -12.75
CA ILE A 755 -13.30 20.02 -13.95
C ILE A 755 -13.99 19.51 -15.22
N TRP A 756 -14.44 18.25 -15.25
CA TRP A 756 -15.16 17.66 -16.38
C TRP A 756 -16.56 17.23 -15.99
N GLY A 757 -17.55 17.52 -16.86
CA GLY A 757 -18.94 17.15 -16.61
C GLY A 757 -19.16 15.64 -16.46
N SER A 758 -18.49 14.81 -17.27
CA SER A 758 -18.61 13.36 -17.16
C SER A 758 -18.00 12.81 -15.87
N VAL A 759 -16.93 13.45 -15.37
CA VAL A 759 -16.27 13.07 -14.11
C VAL A 759 -17.15 13.44 -12.91
N ILE A 760 -17.89 14.56 -12.95
CA ILE A 760 -18.93 14.88 -11.95
C ILE A 760 -19.94 13.73 -11.85
N ASP A 761 -20.51 13.31 -12.99
CA ASP A 761 -21.55 12.29 -13.03
C ASP A 761 -21.03 10.92 -12.56
N ALA A 762 -19.84 10.53 -13.03
CA ALA A 762 -19.16 9.30 -12.63
C ALA A 762 -18.84 9.28 -11.13
N SER A 763 -18.26 10.37 -10.62
CA SER A 763 -17.89 10.51 -9.21
C SER A 763 -19.11 10.44 -8.32
N LYS A 764 -20.19 11.18 -8.65
CA LYS A 764 -21.44 11.15 -7.87
C LYS A 764 -22.09 9.78 -7.86
N LYS A 765 -22.07 9.06 -8.97
CA LYS A 765 -22.61 7.69 -9.05
C LYS A 765 -21.80 6.71 -8.19
N ALA A 766 -20.48 6.76 -8.24
CA ALA A 766 -19.62 5.90 -7.40
C ALA A 766 -19.71 6.29 -5.91
N MET A 767 -19.69 7.58 -5.59
CA MET A 767 -19.84 8.10 -4.24
C MET A 767 -21.22 7.78 -3.65
N GLN A 768 -22.29 7.75 -4.46
CA GLN A 768 -23.60 7.32 -3.98
C GLN A 768 -23.55 5.87 -3.44
N ILE A 769 -22.81 4.98 -4.10
CA ILE A 769 -22.59 3.61 -3.64
C ILE A 769 -21.75 3.64 -2.37
N ARG A 770 -20.57 4.27 -2.41
CA ARG A 770 -19.65 4.38 -1.26
C ARG A 770 -20.34 4.90 -0.01
N TYR A 771 -20.96 6.07 -0.09
CA TYR A 771 -21.59 6.72 1.06
C TYR A 771 -22.77 5.89 1.60
N SER A 772 -23.47 5.16 0.73
CA SER A 772 -24.51 4.23 1.19
C SER A 772 -23.96 3.01 1.93
N LEU A 773 -22.74 2.60 1.60
CA LEU A 773 -22.03 1.46 2.18
C LEU A 773 -21.10 1.84 3.33
N LEU A 774 -21.04 3.10 3.75
CA LEU A 774 -20.22 3.51 4.89
C LEU A 774 -20.50 2.69 6.16
N PRO A 775 -21.75 2.29 6.49
CA PRO A 775 -21.97 1.39 7.63
C PRO A 775 -21.30 0.02 7.47
N TYR A 776 -21.30 -0.53 6.26
CA TYR A 776 -20.61 -1.79 5.95
C TYR A 776 -19.08 -1.61 5.98
N ILE A 777 -18.55 -0.58 5.33
CA ILE A 777 -17.13 -0.20 5.33
C ILE A 777 -16.62 -0.04 6.77
N TYR A 778 -17.36 0.67 7.61
CA TYR A 778 -17.02 0.90 9.01
C TYR A 778 -17.05 -0.39 9.85
N THR A 779 -18.00 -1.29 9.56
CA THR A 779 -18.07 -2.62 10.20
C THR A 779 -16.91 -3.52 9.78
N LEU A 780 -16.49 -3.48 8.51
CA LEU A 780 -15.29 -4.17 8.05
C LEU A 780 -14.04 -3.64 8.76
N PHE A 781 -13.93 -2.32 8.89
CA PHE A 781 -12.80 -1.70 9.57
C PHE A 781 -12.75 -2.02 11.07
N HIS A 782 -13.92 -2.10 11.72
CA HIS A 782 -14.03 -2.59 13.09
C HIS A 782 -13.57 -4.06 13.20
N SER A 783 -13.91 -4.90 12.21
CA SER A 783 -13.45 -6.29 12.17
C SER A 783 -11.94 -6.37 11.99
N ALA A 784 -11.34 -5.50 11.16
CA ALA A 784 -9.89 -5.40 11.04
C ALA A 784 -9.24 -5.02 12.38
N HIS A 785 -9.75 -3.96 13.01
CA HIS A 785 -9.26 -3.46 14.29
C HIS A 785 -9.35 -4.48 15.44
N THR A 786 -10.38 -5.34 15.45
CA THR A 786 -10.63 -6.26 16.57
C THR A 786 -10.15 -7.68 16.34
N THR A 787 -9.93 -8.10 15.08
CA THR A 787 -9.62 -9.50 14.74
C THR A 787 -8.49 -9.68 13.74
N GLY A 788 -7.97 -8.61 13.11
CA GLY A 788 -6.99 -8.71 12.02
C GLY A 788 -7.59 -9.11 10.67
N SER A 789 -8.92 -9.03 10.54
CA SER A 789 -9.63 -9.29 9.29
C SER A 789 -9.26 -8.27 8.21
N THR A 790 -9.10 -8.69 6.96
CA THR A 790 -8.74 -7.80 5.86
C THR A 790 -9.92 -7.00 5.34
N PHE A 791 -9.68 -5.71 5.03
CA PHE A 791 -10.67 -4.78 4.48
C PHE A 791 -10.88 -5.01 2.97
N LEU A 792 -9.84 -4.78 2.15
CA LEU A 792 -9.81 -5.26 0.77
C LEU A 792 -9.26 -6.68 0.76
N ARG A 793 -9.79 -7.51 -0.14
CA ARG A 793 -9.41 -8.92 -0.24
C ARG A 793 -9.14 -9.31 -1.67
N ALA A 794 -8.05 -10.04 -1.88
CA ALA A 794 -7.83 -10.73 -3.14
C ALA A 794 -8.88 -11.84 -3.28
N MET A 795 -9.29 -12.12 -4.52
CA MET A 795 -10.24 -13.20 -4.76
C MET A 795 -9.65 -14.56 -4.34
N ALA A 796 -8.33 -14.73 -4.44
CA ALA A 796 -7.62 -15.91 -3.95
C ALA A 796 -7.72 -16.10 -2.43
N TRP A 797 -7.97 -15.06 -1.63
CA TRP A 797 -8.11 -15.21 -0.19
C TRP A 797 -9.51 -15.66 0.23
N GLU A 798 -10.53 -15.17 -0.49
CA GLU A 798 -11.94 -15.52 -0.26
C GLU A 798 -12.33 -16.87 -0.87
N PHE A 799 -11.62 -17.27 -1.93
CA PHE A 799 -11.83 -18.53 -2.64
C PHE A 799 -10.50 -19.30 -2.72
N PRO A 800 -9.92 -19.69 -1.57
CA PRO A 800 -8.54 -20.16 -1.48
C PRO A 800 -8.32 -21.51 -2.14
N ASN A 801 -9.37 -22.27 -2.42
CA ASN A 801 -9.28 -23.56 -3.11
C ASN A 801 -9.35 -23.43 -4.65
N ASP A 802 -9.29 -22.22 -5.20
CA ASP A 802 -9.33 -21.99 -6.65
C ASP A 802 -7.99 -21.46 -7.20
N PRO A 803 -7.08 -22.35 -7.66
CA PRO A 803 -5.75 -21.93 -8.12
C PRO A 803 -5.77 -20.99 -9.33
N SER A 804 -6.85 -20.92 -10.11
CA SER A 804 -6.95 -19.94 -11.20
C SER A 804 -7.02 -18.49 -10.73
N LEU A 805 -7.29 -18.26 -9.44
CA LEU A 805 -7.37 -16.92 -8.86
C LEU A 805 -6.04 -16.43 -8.30
N ALA A 806 -5.00 -17.27 -8.24
CA ALA A 806 -3.71 -16.95 -7.63
C ALA A 806 -3.01 -15.73 -8.25
N SER A 807 -3.32 -15.39 -9.50
CA SER A 807 -2.79 -14.19 -10.20
C SER A 807 -3.90 -13.20 -10.57
N ALA A 808 -5.06 -13.27 -9.90
CA ALA A 808 -6.19 -12.42 -10.22
C ALA A 808 -6.18 -11.15 -9.36
N ASP A 809 -5.50 -10.12 -9.87
CA ASP A 809 -5.26 -8.83 -9.20
C ASP A 809 -5.87 -7.62 -9.94
N ARG A 810 -6.71 -7.88 -10.96
CA ARG A 810 -7.45 -6.85 -11.73
C ARG A 810 -8.86 -6.59 -11.22
N GLN A 811 -9.29 -7.41 -10.27
CA GLN A 811 -10.53 -7.32 -9.53
C GLN A 811 -10.17 -7.47 -8.06
N PHE A 812 -10.97 -6.88 -7.19
CA PHE A 812 -10.79 -7.03 -5.76
C PHE A 812 -12.15 -7.13 -5.08
N MET A 813 -12.14 -7.68 -3.87
CA MET A 813 -13.31 -7.74 -3.03
C MET A 813 -13.24 -6.70 -1.92
N LEU A 814 -14.38 -6.05 -1.65
CA LEU A 814 -14.57 -5.24 -0.45
C LEU A 814 -15.25 -6.12 0.60
N GLY A 815 -14.47 -6.51 1.62
CA GLY A 815 -14.86 -7.58 2.54
C GLY A 815 -15.23 -8.88 1.79
N PRO A 816 -16.05 -9.75 2.38
CA PRO A 816 -16.49 -10.99 1.74
C PRO A 816 -17.67 -10.82 0.77
N SER A 817 -18.27 -9.63 0.67
CA SER A 817 -19.62 -9.46 0.12
C SER A 817 -19.70 -8.73 -1.22
N LEU A 818 -18.67 -7.97 -1.62
CA LEU A 818 -18.73 -7.13 -2.81
C LEU A 818 -17.54 -7.40 -3.73
N LEU A 819 -17.81 -7.62 -5.01
CA LEU A 819 -16.80 -7.79 -6.05
C LEU A 819 -16.79 -6.56 -6.96
N ILE A 820 -15.62 -5.94 -7.09
CA ILE A 820 -15.40 -4.73 -7.90
C ILE A 820 -14.63 -5.11 -9.15
N THR A 821 -15.14 -4.73 -10.32
CA THR A 821 -14.51 -4.99 -11.62
C THR A 821 -14.31 -3.68 -12.39
N PRO A 822 -13.19 -2.97 -12.16
CA PRO A 822 -12.91 -1.69 -12.80
C PRO A 822 -12.46 -1.86 -14.27
N VAL A 823 -12.63 -0.81 -15.06
CA VAL A 823 -11.96 -0.67 -16.36
C VAL A 823 -10.56 -0.13 -16.12
N LEU A 824 -9.54 -0.82 -16.67
CA LEU A 824 -8.12 -0.51 -16.47
C LEU A 824 -7.39 -0.24 -17.80
N LEU A 825 -8.12 0.00 -18.89
CA LEU A 825 -7.56 0.26 -20.22
C LEU A 825 -8.25 1.47 -20.87
N PRO A 826 -7.52 2.30 -21.65
CA PRO A 826 -8.10 3.44 -22.35
C PRO A 826 -9.04 3.05 -23.48
N GLY A 827 -10.06 3.86 -23.72
CA GLY A 827 -10.95 3.80 -24.88
C GLY A 827 -11.92 2.63 -24.91
N VAL A 828 -12.04 1.85 -23.84
CA VAL A 828 -12.91 0.66 -23.80
C VAL A 828 -14.25 0.93 -23.13
N THR A 829 -15.30 0.27 -23.61
CA THR A 829 -16.68 0.36 -23.07
C THR A 829 -17.17 -0.95 -22.47
N THR A 830 -16.30 -1.95 -22.35
CA THR A 830 -16.59 -3.27 -21.77
C THR A 830 -15.38 -3.76 -20.99
N VAL A 831 -15.61 -4.61 -20.00
CA VAL A 831 -14.55 -5.27 -19.22
C VAL A 831 -14.84 -6.76 -19.06
N ASN A 832 -13.80 -7.57 -19.02
CA ASN A 832 -13.90 -8.99 -18.67
C ASN A 832 -13.67 -9.16 -17.17
N GLY A 833 -14.59 -9.84 -16.49
CA GLY A 833 -14.46 -10.19 -15.08
C GLY A 833 -14.60 -11.69 -14.84
N VAL A 834 -13.84 -12.20 -13.88
CA VAL A 834 -14.02 -13.53 -13.29
C VAL A 834 -15.02 -13.42 -12.13
N PHE A 835 -15.89 -14.41 -12.01
CA PHE A 835 -16.88 -14.51 -10.93
C PHE A 835 -16.55 -15.74 -10.07
N PRO A 836 -15.79 -15.55 -8.98
CA PRO A 836 -15.23 -16.65 -8.21
C PRO A 836 -16.32 -17.41 -7.45
N GLY A 837 -16.06 -18.70 -7.18
CA GLY A 837 -17.00 -19.62 -6.53
C GLY A 837 -18.18 -20.06 -7.40
N SER A 838 -18.27 -19.65 -8.67
CA SER A 838 -19.34 -20.08 -9.58
C SER A 838 -19.40 -21.61 -9.76
N LYS A 839 -18.26 -22.30 -9.64
CA LYS A 839 -18.19 -23.78 -9.62
C LYS A 839 -18.85 -24.40 -8.39
N ASP A 840 -18.89 -23.65 -7.28
CA ASP A 840 -19.42 -24.04 -5.98
C ASP A 840 -20.84 -23.48 -5.74
N GLY A 841 -21.50 -22.98 -6.79
CA GLY A 841 -22.87 -22.47 -6.72
C GLY A 841 -23.01 -21.04 -6.20
N VAL A 842 -21.90 -20.29 -6.06
CA VAL A 842 -21.98 -18.88 -5.63
C VAL A 842 -22.68 -18.05 -6.71
N VAL A 843 -23.73 -17.36 -6.28
CA VAL A 843 -24.49 -16.41 -7.10
C VAL A 843 -23.94 -15.01 -6.87
N TRP A 844 -23.82 -14.22 -7.93
CA TRP A 844 -23.45 -12.82 -7.86
C TRP A 844 -24.59 -11.97 -8.43
N TYR A 845 -24.97 -10.91 -7.73
CA TYR A 845 -26.03 -9.99 -8.17
C TYR A 845 -25.43 -8.65 -8.59
N ASP A 846 -25.81 -8.14 -9.76
CA ASP A 846 -25.41 -6.80 -10.18
C ASP A 846 -26.02 -5.73 -9.26
N TRP A 847 -25.21 -4.78 -8.79
CA TRP A 847 -25.64 -3.74 -7.85
C TRP A 847 -26.77 -2.87 -8.41
N TYR A 848 -26.75 -2.57 -9.71
CA TYR A 848 -27.61 -1.57 -10.33
C TYR A 848 -28.96 -2.13 -10.76
N ASN A 849 -28.94 -3.22 -11.54
CA ASN A 849 -30.14 -3.86 -12.06
C ASN A 849 -30.66 -4.98 -11.15
N GLN A 850 -29.88 -5.39 -10.15
CA GLN A 850 -30.25 -6.34 -9.10
C GLN A 850 -30.54 -7.77 -9.60
N THR A 851 -30.12 -8.10 -10.83
CA THR A 851 -30.26 -9.43 -11.42
C THR A 851 -29.03 -10.30 -11.12
N ALA A 852 -29.22 -11.62 -11.10
CA ALA A 852 -28.12 -12.56 -10.98
C ALA A 852 -27.28 -12.59 -12.27
N VAL A 853 -25.97 -12.54 -12.13
CA VAL A 853 -25.02 -12.62 -13.24
C VAL A 853 -24.94 -14.05 -13.76
N PRO A 854 -25.11 -14.29 -15.07
CA PRO A 854 -24.97 -15.61 -15.66
C PRO A 854 -23.48 -15.98 -15.83
N ALA A 855 -22.79 -16.25 -14.73
CA ALA A 855 -21.39 -16.65 -14.74
C ALA A 855 -21.23 -18.15 -15.03
N THR A 856 -20.25 -18.52 -15.87
CA THR A 856 -19.86 -19.91 -16.11
C THR A 856 -18.53 -20.20 -15.41
N PRO A 857 -18.38 -21.32 -14.68
CA PRO A 857 -17.12 -21.69 -14.05
C PRO A 857 -15.93 -21.66 -15.01
N GLY A 858 -14.83 -21.03 -14.58
CA GLY A 858 -13.58 -20.94 -15.35
C GLY A 858 -13.64 -20.05 -16.59
N ALA A 859 -14.72 -19.29 -16.80
CA ALA A 859 -14.87 -18.38 -17.93
C ALA A 859 -15.02 -16.93 -17.47
N ASN A 860 -14.44 -16.01 -18.25
CA ASN A 860 -14.69 -14.58 -18.09
C ASN A 860 -16.10 -14.24 -18.55
N VAL A 861 -16.74 -13.30 -17.85
CA VAL A 861 -17.96 -12.64 -18.31
C VAL A 861 -17.58 -11.26 -18.85
N THR A 862 -17.92 -11.01 -20.11
CA THR A 862 -17.81 -9.67 -20.69
C THR A 862 -19.00 -8.83 -20.26
N MET A 863 -18.73 -7.70 -19.62
CA MET A 863 -19.74 -6.80 -19.06
C MET A 863 -19.65 -5.43 -19.70
N ASP A 864 -20.80 -4.80 -19.87
CA ASP A 864 -20.87 -3.40 -20.28
C ASP A 864 -20.22 -2.53 -19.19
N ALA A 865 -19.34 -1.63 -19.61
CA ALA A 865 -18.64 -0.69 -18.77
C ALA A 865 -18.45 0.64 -19.52
N PRO A 866 -19.52 1.30 -20.00
CA PRO A 866 -19.39 2.61 -20.61
C PRO A 866 -18.77 3.62 -19.64
N LEU A 867 -18.25 4.74 -20.16
CA LEU A 867 -17.69 5.80 -19.32
C LEU A 867 -18.70 6.23 -18.24
N GLY A 868 -18.25 6.43 -16.99
CA GLY A 868 -19.12 6.65 -15.85
C GLY A 868 -19.88 5.42 -15.31
N HIS A 869 -19.50 4.20 -15.71
CA HIS A 869 -20.01 2.97 -15.11
C HIS A 869 -18.89 2.00 -14.71
N ILE A 870 -18.87 1.63 -13.43
CA ILE A 870 -18.05 0.60 -12.84
C ILE A 870 -18.93 -0.59 -12.47
N ASN A 871 -18.43 -1.80 -12.70
CA ASN A 871 -19.14 -3.03 -12.41
C ASN A 871 -18.97 -3.40 -10.93
N VAL A 872 -20.09 -3.52 -10.21
CA VAL A 872 -20.15 -3.81 -8.76
C VAL A 872 -21.16 -4.92 -8.55
N HIS A 873 -20.74 -5.98 -7.86
CA HIS A 873 -21.58 -7.16 -7.65
C HIS A 873 -21.66 -7.53 -6.18
N ILE A 874 -22.85 -7.90 -5.72
CA ILE A 874 -23.12 -8.40 -4.37
C ILE A 874 -23.08 -9.92 -4.40
N ARG A 875 -22.27 -10.52 -3.53
CA ARG A 875 -22.24 -11.97 -3.33
C ARG A 875 -23.55 -12.44 -2.71
N GLY A 876 -24.15 -13.48 -3.29
CA GLY A 876 -25.25 -14.20 -2.67
C GLY A 876 -24.79 -14.86 -1.37
N GLY A 877 -25.60 -14.76 -0.32
CA GLY A 877 -25.21 -15.10 1.04
C GLY A 877 -24.92 -13.88 1.93
N SER A 878 -25.00 -12.65 1.39
CA SER A 878 -24.63 -11.43 2.13
C SER A 878 -25.85 -10.57 2.52
N VAL A 879 -25.83 -10.02 3.73
CA VAL A 879 -26.73 -8.93 4.16
C VAL A 879 -25.91 -7.66 4.39
N LEU A 880 -26.32 -6.56 3.74
CA LEU A 880 -25.62 -5.28 3.75
C LEU A 880 -26.51 -4.19 4.39
N PRO A 881 -26.13 -3.64 5.57
CA PRO A 881 -26.76 -2.46 6.13
C PRO A 881 -26.31 -1.19 5.37
N GLN A 882 -27.24 -0.26 5.16
CA GLN A 882 -27.01 0.95 4.39
C GLN A 882 -27.67 2.17 5.02
N GLN A 883 -27.16 3.34 4.65
CA GLN A 883 -27.79 4.64 4.88
C GLN A 883 -27.86 5.42 3.56
N GLU A 884 -28.68 6.47 3.49
CA GLU A 884 -28.71 7.32 2.31
C GLU A 884 -27.44 8.16 2.21
N ALA A 885 -26.93 8.33 0.99
CA ALA A 885 -25.74 9.12 0.74
C ALA A 885 -26.00 10.62 0.98
N GLY A 886 -25.16 11.25 1.81
CA GLY A 886 -25.11 12.69 2.02
C GLY A 886 -23.86 13.34 1.42
N LEU A 887 -23.80 14.67 1.46
CA LEU A 887 -22.60 15.42 1.05
C LEU A 887 -21.43 15.28 2.03
N THR A 888 -21.73 14.90 3.29
CA THR A 888 -20.76 14.53 4.31
C THR A 888 -21.22 13.28 5.07
N THR A 889 -20.32 12.64 5.79
CA THR A 889 -20.62 11.47 6.63
C THR A 889 -21.57 11.82 7.76
N THR A 890 -21.46 13.02 8.34
CA THR A 890 -22.41 13.53 9.34
C THR A 890 -23.84 13.59 8.81
N VAL A 891 -24.04 14.05 7.57
CA VAL A 891 -25.38 14.04 6.95
C VAL A 891 -25.85 12.60 6.75
N SER A 892 -24.99 11.75 6.17
CA SER A 892 -25.32 10.34 5.85
C SER A 892 -25.72 9.55 7.10
N ARG A 893 -24.98 9.71 8.21
CA ARG A 893 -25.23 9.05 9.50
C ARG A 893 -26.58 9.39 10.13
N ASN A 894 -27.19 10.51 9.75
CA ASN A 894 -28.50 10.94 10.25
C ASN A 894 -29.66 10.55 9.34
N THR A 895 -29.42 9.76 8.29
CA THR A 895 -30.47 9.27 7.40
C THR A 895 -31.06 7.94 7.89
N PRO A 896 -32.31 7.61 7.49
CA PRO A 896 -32.90 6.31 7.79
C PRO A 896 -32.06 5.13 7.27
N TRP A 897 -32.15 4.02 7.99
CA TRP A 897 -31.48 2.77 7.61
C TRP A 897 -32.19 2.09 6.44
N SER A 898 -31.43 1.35 5.65
CA SER A 898 -31.95 0.36 4.71
C SER A 898 -31.09 -0.91 4.74
N VAL A 899 -31.65 -2.02 4.27
CA VAL A 899 -30.95 -3.32 4.25
C VAL A 899 -31.13 -3.98 2.90
N ILE A 900 -30.03 -4.49 2.32
CA ILE A 900 -30.06 -5.42 1.18
C ILE A 900 -29.70 -6.82 1.69
N ALA A 901 -30.59 -7.79 1.52
CA ALA A 901 -30.31 -9.20 1.72
C ALA A 901 -30.18 -9.90 0.36
N ALA A 902 -28.96 -10.22 -0.05
CA ALA A 902 -28.69 -10.95 -1.29
C ALA A 902 -28.65 -12.45 -0.99
N LEU A 903 -29.71 -13.19 -1.35
CA LEU A 903 -29.82 -14.61 -1.02
C LEU A 903 -28.84 -15.47 -1.83
N SER A 904 -28.26 -16.48 -1.20
CA SER A 904 -27.53 -17.57 -1.86
C SER A 904 -28.46 -18.40 -2.75
N ALA A 905 -27.90 -19.37 -3.48
CA ALA A 905 -28.70 -20.34 -4.23
C ALA A 905 -29.64 -21.15 -3.31
N GLU A 906 -29.25 -21.34 -2.05
CA GLU A 906 -30.00 -22.03 -1.00
C GLU A 906 -31.06 -21.15 -0.31
N GLY A 907 -31.12 -19.86 -0.66
CA GLY A 907 -32.07 -18.93 -0.04
C GLY A 907 -31.62 -18.42 1.32
N THR A 908 -30.32 -18.44 1.62
CA THR A 908 -29.73 -17.98 2.88
C THR A 908 -28.88 -16.73 2.71
N ALA A 909 -28.73 -15.92 3.75
CA ALA A 909 -27.75 -14.83 3.80
C ALA A 909 -27.40 -14.44 5.24
N THR A 910 -26.21 -13.90 5.46
CA THR A 910 -25.79 -13.37 6.76
C THR A 910 -25.08 -12.03 6.61
N GLY A 911 -25.10 -11.22 7.67
CA GLY A 911 -24.33 -9.98 7.73
C GLY A 911 -24.25 -9.45 9.15
N SER A 912 -23.47 -8.40 9.34
CA SER A 912 -23.31 -7.74 10.63
C SER A 912 -23.24 -6.23 10.46
N LEU A 913 -23.51 -5.51 11.55
CA LEU A 913 -23.36 -4.07 11.67
C LEU A 913 -22.73 -3.73 13.02
N TYR A 914 -21.69 -2.90 13.00
CA TYR A 914 -21.13 -2.24 14.18
C TYR A 914 -21.46 -0.74 14.16
N VAL A 915 -21.94 -0.21 15.29
CA VAL A 915 -22.24 1.20 15.47
C VAL A 915 -21.66 1.71 16.79
N ASP A 916 -20.98 2.84 16.71
CA ASP A 916 -20.56 3.68 17.83
C ASP A 916 -20.72 5.17 17.46
N ASP A 917 -20.17 6.05 18.29
CA ASP A 917 -20.20 7.50 18.04
C ASP A 917 -19.47 7.93 16.76
N GLY A 918 -18.56 7.11 16.24
CA GLY A 918 -17.80 7.38 15.03
C GLY A 918 -16.51 8.16 15.26
N GLU A 919 -16.13 8.52 16.49
CA GLU A 919 -15.03 9.45 16.73
C GLU A 919 -14.15 9.11 17.93
N ASN A 920 -14.71 8.61 19.02
CA ASN A 920 -13.97 8.49 20.28
C ASN A 920 -13.06 7.26 20.27
N ILE A 921 -11.89 7.37 20.91
CA ILE A 921 -10.93 6.28 21.06
C ILE A 921 -11.45 5.19 22.00
N ILE A 922 -12.10 5.59 23.09
CA ILE A 922 -12.83 4.72 24.01
C ILE A 922 -14.32 5.03 23.87
N GLN A 923 -15.10 4.04 23.46
CA GLN A 923 -16.52 4.21 23.20
C GLN A 923 -17.32 4.10 24.51
N ASN A 924 -18.20 5.07 24.76
CA ASN A 924 -19.10 5.01 25.93
C ASN A 924 -20.15 3.89 25.79
N SER A 925 -20.61 3.65 24.57
CA SER A 925 -21.54 2.58 24.24
C SER A 925 -21.39 2.21 22.77
N THR A 926 -21.68 0.95 22.47
CA THR A 926 -21.65 0.38 21.12
C THR A 926 -22.92 -0.43 20.87
N LEU A 927 -23.21 -0.71 19.60
CA LEU A 927 -24.29 -1.55 19.14
C LEU A 927 -23.75 -2.51 18.08
N TYR A 928 -24.10 -3.78 18.22
CA TYR A 928 -23.88 -4.83 17.23
C TYR A 928 -25.23 -5.34 16.75
N VAL A 929 -25.40 -5.50 15.45
CA VAL A 929 -26.59 -6.13 14.86
C VAL A 929 -26.14 -7.29 14.00
N ASP A 930 -26.69 -8.48 14.26
CA ASP A 930 -26.51 -9.65 13.40
C ASP A 930 -27.74 -9.81 12.52
N PHE A 931 -27.51 -10.09 11.24
CA PHE A 931 -28.55 -10.36 10.26
C PHE A 931 -28.47 -11.80 9.78
N THR A 932 -29.62 -12.47 9.74
CA THR A 932 -29.73 -13.83 9.20
C THR A 932 -30.97 -13.92 8.33
N ALA A 933 -30.79 -14.29 7.06
CA ALA A 933 -31.87 -14.66 6.17
C ALA A 933 -31.87 -16.18 5.98
N GLU A 934 -33.00 -16.82 6.23
CA GLU A 934 -33.23 -18.25 5.97
C GLU A 934 -34.73 -18.53 5.97
N ASN A 935 -35.17 -19.61 5.30
CA ASN A 935 -36.57 -20.05 5.32
C ASN A 935 -37.59 -18.94 4.96
N GLN A 936 -37.24 -18.05 4.02
CA GLN A 936 -38.03 -16.88 3.61
C GLN A 936 -38.29 -15.86 4.76
N ARG A 937 -37.33 -15.74 5.66
CA ARG A 937 -37.34 -14.77 6.75
C ARG A 937 -36.01 -14.06 6.80
N LEU A 938 -36.03 -12.77 7.17
CA LEU A 938 -34.85 -11.98 7.49
C LEU A 938 -35.00 -11.51 8.94
N TYR A 939 -34.07 -11.96 9.77
CA TYR A 939 -33.95 -11.62 11.19
C TYR A 939 -32.88 -10.55 11.36
N ALA A 940 -33.14 -9.57 12.20
CA ALA A 940 -32.13 -8.66 12.75
C ALA A 940 -32.15 -8.76 14.27
N SER A 941 -31.00 -9.07 14.88
CA SER A 941 -30.85 -9.16 16.32
C SER A 941 -29.82 -8.15 16.82
N ALA A 942 -30.25 -7.27 17.71
CA ALA A 942 -29.46 -6.13 18.18
C ALA A 942 -28.98 -6.34 19.62
N ARG A 943 -27.69 -6.11 19.87
CA ARG A 943 -27.09 -6.15 21.22
C ARG A 943 -26.18 -4.95 21.45
N GLY A 944 -26.16 -4.42 22.67
CA GLY A 944 -25.33 -3.29 23.04
C GLY A 944 -26.12 -2.21 23.78
N LEU A 945 -25.45 -1.10 24.08
CA LEU A 945 -26.00 0.01 24.87
C LEU A 945 -26.19 1.28 24.04
N TRP A 946 -25.66 1.34 22.81
CA TRP A 946 -25.86 2.46 21.90
C TRP A 946 -27.31 2.53 21.43
N GLN A 947 -27.93 3.70 21.58
CA GLN A 947 -29.33 3.94 21.23
C GLN A 947 -29.42 4.58 19.85
N GLU A 948 -29.52 3.73 18.82
CA GLU A 948 -29.70 4.18 17.44
C GLU A 948 -31.14 4.68 17.21
N LYS A 949 -31.30 5.95 16.81
CA LYS A 949 -32.61 6.60 16.69
C LYS A 949 -33.16 6.63 15.27
N ASN A 950 -32.32 6.46 14.26
CA ASN A 950 -32.77 6.47 12.87
C ASN A 950 -33.66 5.25 12.62
N ALA A 951 -34.80 5.47 11.98
CA ALA A 951 -35.76 4.41 11.66
C ALA A 951 -35.27 3.58 10.47
N LEU A 952 -35.83 2.37 10.30
CA LEU A 952 -35.64 1.56 9.10
C LEU A 952 -36.62 2.04 8.04
N ALA A 953 -36.14 2.42 6.86
CA ALA A 953 -36.98 2.88 5.76
C ALA A 953 -37.36 1.74 4.80
N ASN A 954 -36.41 0.88 4.46
CA ASN A 954 -36.55 -0.07 3.36
C ASN A 954 -35.69 -1.34 3.53
N ILE A 955 -36.25 -2.47 3.09
CA ILE A 955 -35.56 -3.75 2.97
C ILE A 955 -35.68 -4.21 1.51
N THR A 956 -34.57 -4.60 0.89
CA THR A 956 -34.53 -5.22 -0.43
C THR A 956 -33.99 -6.64 -0.30
N VAL A 957 -34.73 -7.63 -0.80
CA VAL A 957 -34.31 -9.04 -0.82
C VAL A 957 -34.10 -9.46 -2.27
N LEU A 958 -32.87 -9.87 -2.62
CA LEU A 958 -32.49 -10.36 -3.94
C LEU A 958 -32.58 -11.89 -3.98
N GLY A 959 -32.94 -12.46 -5.13
CA GLY A 959 -33.00 -13.92 -5.31
C GLY A 959 -34.28 -14.58 -4.81
N VAL A 960 -35.36 -13.82 -4.60
CA VAL A 960 -36.67 -14.35 -4.21
C VAL A 960 -37.32 -15.04 -5.42
N GLN A 961 -37.27 -16.38 -5.44
CA GLN A 961 -37.59 -17.18 -6.63
C GLN A 961 -39.04 -17.03 -7.12
N ASN A 962 -39.98 -16.92 -6.18
CA ASN A 962 -41.42 -16.85 -6.45
C ASN A 962 -42.04 -15.61 -5.80
N ALA A 963 -43.12 -15.09 -6.39
CA ALA A 963 -43.84 -13.96 -5.80
C ALA A 963 -44.40 -14.34 -4.42
N PRO A 964 -44.08 -13.58 -3.36
CA PRO A 964 -44.56 -13.85 -2.01
C PRO A 964 -46.08 -13.68 -1.93
N LYS A 965 -46.75 -14.56 -1.17
CA LYS A 965 -48.21 -14.49 -1.00
C LYS A 965 -48.61 -13.41 0.00
N ASN A 966 -47.87 -13.31 1.09
CA ASN A 966 -48.03 -12.34 2.16
C ASN A 966 -46.64 -11.87 2.58
N VAL A 967 -46.51 -10.60 2.95
CA VAL A 967 -45.28 -10.07 3.54
C VAL A 967 -45.64 -9.42 4.87
N SER A 968 -44.89 -9.72 5.92
CA SER A 968 -45.14 -9.19 7.27
C SER A 968 -43.87 -8.78 7.99
N LEU A 969 -43.97 -7.78 8.86
CA LEU A 969 -42.93 -7.39 9.80
C LEU A 969 -43.44 -7.67 11.23
N ASP A 970 -42.71 -8.47 11.99
CA ASP A 970 -43.09 -8.92 13.35
C ASP A 970 -44.51 -9.53 13.40
N GLY A 971 -44.87 -10.30 12.38
CA GLY A 971 -46.20 -10.92 12.23
C GLY A 971 -47.32 -9.97 11.82
N MET A 972 -47.05 -8.67 11.65
CA MET A 972 -48.02 -7.69 11.13
C MET A 972 -47.93 -7.62 9.61
N ALA A 973 -49.02 -7.93 8.91
CA ALA A 973 -49.08 -7.88 7.45
C ALA A 973 -48.85 -6.46 6.91
N LEU A 974 -47.96 -6.33 5.93
CA LEU A 974 -47.66 -5.08 5.25
C LEU A 974 -48.64 -4.88 4.07
N MET A 975 -49.59 -3.97 4.25
CA MET A 975 -50.67 -3.71 3.26
C MET A 975 -50.26 -2.75 2.14
N SER A 976 -49.12 -2.08 2.27
CA SER A 976 -48.54 -1.16 1.29
C SER A 976 -47.02 -1.24 1.32
N GLY A 977 -46.35 -0.68 0.29
CA GLY A 977 -44.89 -0.62 0.25
C GLY A 977 -44.18 -1.92 -0.13
N VAL A 978 -44.92 -2.98 -0.49
CA VAL A 978 -44.39 -4.27 -0.95
C VAL A 978 -44.44 -4.34 -2.49
N ASN A 979 -43.30 -4.58 -3.12
CA ASN A 979 -43.18 -4.73 -4.58
C ASN A 979 -42.27 -5.92 -4.92
N TYR A 980 -42.78 -6.87 -5.71
CA TYR A 980 -41.99 -7.98 -6.23
C TYR A 980 -41.80 -7.86 -7.74
N ASN A 981 -40.55 -7.90 -8.19
CA ASN A 981 -40.20 -7.96 -9.60
C ASN A 981 -39.84 -9.40 -10.00
N ALA A 982 -40.70 -10.04 -10.80
CA ALA A 982 -40.53 -11.42 -11.23
C ALA A 982 -39.35 -11.63 -12.21
N THR A 983 -38.93 -10.57 -12.92
CA THR A 983 -37.80 -10.61 -13.86
C THR A 983 -36.48 -10.57 -13.10
N SER A 984 -36.30 -9.62 -12.19
CA SER A 984 -35.07 -9.51 -11.41
C SER A 984 -35.05 -10.38 -10.15
N LYS A 985 -36.18 -11.01 -9.79
CA LYS A 985 -36.33 -11.82 -8.57
C LYS A 985 -36.07 -11.01 -7.29
N VAL A 986 -36.54 -9.76 -7.29
CA VAL A 986 -36.31 -8.81 -6.18
C VAL A 986 -37.62 -8.50 -5.47
N LEU A 987 -37.61 -8.62 -4.14
CA LEU A 987 -38.65 -8.11 -3.26
C LEU A 987 -38.18 -6.81 -2.61
N LYS A 988 -38.92 -5.72 -2.80
CA LYS A 988 -38.69 -4.42 -2.14
C LYS A 988 -39.82 -4.15 -1.16
N VAL A 989 -39.43 -3.85 0.08
CA VAL A 989 -40.32 -3.45 1.17
C VAL A 989 -39.93 -2.05 1.59
N THR A 990 -40.88 -1.12 1.61
CA THR A 990 -40.67 0.31 1.83
C THR A 990 -41.68 0.88 2.83
N GLY A 991 -41.41 2.05 3.39
CA GLY A 991 -42.34 2.71 4.32
C GLY A 991 -42.32 2.16 5.74
N LEU A 992 -41.18 1.57 6.16
CA LEU A 992 -41.04 0.90 7.45
C LEU A 992 -40.79 1.86 8.64
N GLN A 993 -40.67 3.17 8.38
CA GLN A 993 -40.24 4.15 9.37
C GLN A 993 -41.23 4.25 10.54
N ASN A 994 -42.54 4.15 10.27
CA ASN A 994 -43.55 4.20 11.32
C ASN A 994 -43.52 2.95 12.22
N ALA A 995 -43.19 1.78 11.66
CA ALA A 995 -43.08 0.53 12.41
C ALA A 995 -41.80 0.45 13.26
N THR A 996 -40.79 1.25 12.90
CA THR A 996 -39.46 1.30 13.53
C THR A 996 -39.12 2.69 14.07
N SER A 997 -40.13 3.48 14.45
CA SER A 997 -39.95 4.90 14.83
C SER A 997 -39.16 5.11 16.12
N SER A 998 -38.97 4.06 16.92
CA SER A 998 -38.09 4.07 18.09
C SER A 998 -36.60 3.87 17.74
N GLY A 999 -36.29 3.60 16.46
CA GLY A 999 -34.97 3.21 15.97
C GLY A 999 -35.03 1.86 15.23
N ALA A 1000 -34.28 1.73 14.13
CA ALA A 1000 -34.21 0.52 13.30
C ALA A 1000 -33.75 -0.72 14.10
N TRP A 1001 -32.93 -0.49 15.12
CA TRP A 1001 -32.27 -1.53 15.93
C TRP A 1001 -32.70 -1.48 17.40
N ALA A 1002 -33.78 -0.75 17.73
CA ALA A 1002 -34.26 -0.57 19.10
C ALA A 1002 -34.86 -1.86 19.70
N LYS A 1003 -35.25 -2.80 18.84
CA LYS A 1003 -35.71 -4.15 19.18
C LYS A 1003 -35.37 -5.07 18.00
N ASP A 1004 -35.24 -6.36 18.30
CA ASP A 1004 -35.16 -7.39 17.28
C ASP A 1004 -36.43 -7.36 16.43
N TRP A 1005 -36.27 -7.63 15.13
CA TRP A 1005 -37.39 -7.70 14.19
C TRP A 1005 -37.20 -8.81 13.17
N VAL A 1006 -38.33 -9.26 12.60
CA VAL A 1006 -38.37 -10.32 11.58
C VAL A 1006 -39.25 -9.88 10.42
N LEU A 1007 -38.66 -9.84 9.21
CA LEU A 1007 -39.42 -9.75 7.96
C LEU A 1007 -39.68 -11.16 7.42
N GLU A 1008 -40.93 -11.50 7.11
CA GLU A 1008 -41.33 -12.77 6.49
C GLU A 1008 -41.97 -12.53 5.12
N TRP A 1009 -41.72 -13.40 4.13
CA TRP A 1009 -42.30 -13.31 2.77
C TRP A 1009 -42.76 -14.65 2.17
#